data_AF-A0A9P5V3N7-F1
#
_entry.id   AF-A0A9P5V3N7-F1
#
_cell.length_a   1.000
_cell.length_b   1.000
_cell.length_c   1.000
_cell.angle_alpha   90.00
_cell.angle_beta   90.00
_cell.angle_gamma   90.00
#
_symmetry.space_group_name_H-M   'P 1'
#
loop_
_entity.id
_entity.type
_entity.pdbx_description
1 polymer ?
#
loop_
_entity_poly.entity_id
_entity_poly.type
_entity_poly.pdbx_seq_one_letter_code
_entity_poly.pdbx_strand_id
1 'polypeptide(L)'
;MELLYDSFVRRWLEVDRKRLEDSSLSQAERLELDLLVDDDFFYHSIQFQKNFAMAIFTEHKGNPVVKYTHLHDRDTWKGAFFAPEGQVKLLRESSTVMRSGFFFQFLHRSLLEYFYSRTIYDPCDYDSADDDSSDRGCTFDFKTCLGRMTIIKEPSILQFLAERVLQDFTFKQRLLDAIEESKADEVAEAIKTAAANAISILVKARTPFHGADLRGIRIPGADLSDGQFDSVQFQGADLRGVSLARSWLRRVDMSGAQLKDARFGELPQLDVTSTVTACSYSSDRKLFAAASETYGFLIYDTSTWAIAHYFTNVERLRDIAFSPDNQHVVSGGQPGVVQMWDLISGKKVLAIRGHTDDIRSVAFSPCGKQIASAGYDTTVRLWNSLTGKSLFVLEGHTGPILSVKYSSDGRQIASGSMDETIRFWDPATGEPGVVLGPSLGKIRSLAYSPDGHWIASNNGVEVQLWNVVTREPGSVLRGHTRTLTGIAFSPNSQWIASSSNDQTVRLWDALTGTLISTLVGHSNLVSCVTFSPDGLQIASGDLDGMVRLWEVDSGWSSHGLRDGERVGELTYTVDGRNIQAYKSRLLLQQWNSETGELSLIPNEFPETKDISAMARSRDGKQLAVGYTDGSIRLQNCQTGALGPALKEHSHQIERLIYSQCCRWIASVDGDNIVRLWDRQDAVQQSILVELDWDSRWMIRGLTFSSAGDQLALGTWNGTIRFFNTHSRKRLTFDMKIEEILRTIVYSPNDQQLAIGTASNCIYLWDMQAEKPCAKLEGHEGGVLSIAYSPCGQWLASGGFNNAVNIWHQKLPGVAMSWSRVYSICAFFDFVFSVSWNPVVPMELVTGCWDGSVLVWRLSSDDGENVTVKMLWGSNIGTLHVGELTFTNAVGLSPIYQKLLDQRGALSPSN
;
A
#
# COMPACT_ATOMS: atom_id res chain seq x y z
N MET A 1 -1.41 -30.04 3.95
CA MET A 1 -2.36 -28.96 3.59
C MET A 1 -2.71 -29.15 2.12
N GLU A 2 -3.96 -29.49 1.80
CA GLU A 2 -4.47 -29.28 0.44
C GLU A 2 -5.00 -27.85 0.36
N LEU A 3 -4.52 -27.05 -0.59
CA LEU A 3 -5.03 -25.70 -0.81
C LEU A 3 -6.50 -25.76 -1.26
N LEU A 4 -7.24 -24.67 -1.02
CA LEU A 4 -8.69 -24.60 -1.29
C LEU A 4 -9.03 -24.97 -2.75
N TYR A 5 -8.18 -24.59 -3.70
CA TYR A 5 -8.32 -24.99 -5.10
C TYR A 5 -8.01 -26.47 -5.36
N ASP A 6 -7.01 -27.04 -4.70
CA ASP A 6 -6.63 -28.45 -4.86
C ASP A 6 -7.78 -29.35 -4.39
N SER A 7 -8.34 -29.05 -3.21
CA SER A 7 -9.49 -29.76 -2.64
C SER A 7 -10.77 -29.58 -3.47
N PHE A 8 -11.04 -28.37 -3.96
CA PHE A 8 -12.18 -28.10 -4.86
C PHE A 8 -12.08 -28.92 -6.15
N VAL A 9 -10.93 -28.87 -6.83
CA VAL A 9 -10.73 -29.57 -8.11
C VAL A 9 -10.80 -31.08 -7.93
N ARG A 10 -10.23 -31.63 -6.86
CA ARG A 10 -10.34 -33.06 -6.54
C ARG A 10 -11.79 -33.49 -6.34
N ARG A 11 -12.53 -32.76 -5.50
CA ARG A 11 -13.95 -33.04 -5.25
C ARG A 11 -14.80 -32.92 -6.50
N TRP A 12 -14.49 -31.94 -7.36
CA TRP A 12 -15.15 -31.79 -8.66
C TRP A 12 -14.93 -33.02 -9.55
N LEU A 13 -13.66 -33.41 -9.73
CA LEU A 13 -13.30 -34.58 -10.56
C LEU A 13 -13.88 -35.89 -10.01
N GLU A 14 -13.98 -36.05 -8.69
CA GLU A 14 -14.63 -37.21 -8.06
C GLU A 14 -16.12 -37.31 -8.40
N VAL A 15 -16.83 -36.18 -8.38
CA VAL A 15 -18.26 -36.11 -8.73
C VAL A 15 -18.45 -36.38 -10.22
N ASP A 16 -17.62 -35.78 -11.07
CA ASP A 16 -17.74 -35.93 -12.52
C ASP A 16 -17.33 -37.33 -13.00
N ARG A 17 -16.35 -37.98 -12.37
CA ARG A 17 -16.02 -39.39 -12.66
C ARG A 17 -17.23 -40.29 -12.42
N LYS A 18 -17.88 -40.18 -11.25
CA LYS A 18 -19.10 -40.95 -10.94
C LYS A 18 -20.23 -40.64 -11.93
N ARG A 19 -20.41 -39.38 -12.32
CA ARG A 19 -21.40 -38.99 -13.32
C ARG A 19 -21.14 -39.66 -14.67
N LEU A 20 -19.88 -39.78 -15.10
CA LEU A 20 -19.52 -40.44 -16.35
C LEU A 20 -19.75 -41.97 -16.27
N GLU A 21 -19.40 -42.61 -15.15
CA GLU A 21 -19.66 -44.04 -14.89
C GLU A 21 -21.17 -44.37 -14.93
N ASP A 22 -22.02 -43.48 -14.43
CA ASP A 22 -23.48 -43.63 -14.38
C ASP A 22 -24.21 -43.20 -15.69
N SER A 23 -23.48 -42.65 -16.66
CA SER A 23 -24.07 -42.11 -17.89
C SER A 23 -24.24 -43.15 -19.01
N SER A 24 -25.21 -42.92 -19.90
CA SER A 24 -25.43 -43.78 -21.08
C SER A 24 -24.41 -43.48 -22.18
N LEU A 25 -23.18 -43.97 -22.03
CA LEU A 25 -22.10 -43.86 -23.02
C LEU A 25 -22.23 -44.90 -24.14
N SER A 26 -21.69 -44.58 -25.33
CA SER A 26 -21.53 -45.57 -26.41
C SER A 26 -20.49 -46.63 -26.04
N GLN A 27 -20.51 -47.79 -26.72
CA GLN A 27 -19.56 -48.88 -26.44
C GLN A 27 -18.10 -48.45 -26.62
N ALA A 28 -17.82 -47.58 -27.60
CA ALA A 28 -16.48 -47.04 -27.84
C ALA A 28 -16.04 -46.07 -26.74
N GLU A 29 -16.93 -45.18 -26.29
CA GLU A 29 -16.64 -44.24 -25.19
C GLU A 29 -16.44 -44.95 -23.84
N ARG A 30 -17.15 -46.07 -23.62
CA ARG A 30 -17.00 -46.87 -22.41
C ARG A 30 -15.63 -47.54 -22.33
N LEU A 31 -15.14 -48.07 -23.46
CA LEU A 31 -13.80 -48.64 -23.56
C LEU A 31 -12.71 -47.58 -23.28
N GLU A 32 -12.87 -46.38 -23.82
CA GLU A 32 -11.96 -45.25 -23.58
C GLU A 32 -12.00 -44.76 -22.13
N LEU A 33 -13.17 -44.77 -21.49
CA LEU A 33 -13.32 -44.43 -20.07
C LEU A 33 -12.63 -45.47 -19.18
N ASP A 34 -12.81 -46.77 -19.47
CA ASP A 34 -12.17 -47.84 -18.72
C ASP A 34 -10.62 -47.72 -18.80
N LEU A 35 -10.08 -47.44 -19.99
CA LEU A 35 -8.64 -47.16 -20.18
C LEU A 35 -8.16 -45.95 -19.37
N LEU A 36 -8.94 -44.86 -19.34
CA LEU A 36 -8.62 -43.67 -18.56
C LEU A 36 -8.64 -43.94 -17.05
N VAL A 37 -9.56 -44.79 -16.57
CA VAL A 37 -9.67 -45.13 -15.15
C VAL A 37 -8.50 -46.04 -14.73
N ASP A 38 -8.12 -46.99 -15.57
CA ASP A 38 -6.97 -47.87 -15.34
C ASP A 38 -5.63 -47.10 -15.34
N ASP A 39 -5.51 -46.04 -16.14
CA ASP A 39 -4.30 -45.20 -16.31
C ASP A 39 -4.37 -43.85 -15.56
N ASP A 40 -5.00 -43.82 -14.38
CA ASP A 40 -5.21 -42.65 -13.51
C ASP A 40 -6.01 -41.49 -14.15
N PHE A 41 -7.34 -41.60 -14.05
CA PHE A 41 -8.30 -40.62 -14.54
C PHE A 41 -8.03 -39.19 -14.03
N PHE A 42 -7.57 -39.04 -12.78
CA PHE A 42 -7.33 -37.72 -12.20
C PHE A 42 -6.11 -37.07 -12.83
N TYR A 43 -5.04 -37.85 -13.06
CA TYR A 43 -3.86 -37.37 -13.75
C TYR A 43 -4.20 -36.84 -15.14
N HIS A 44 -4.86 -37.66 -15.97
CA HIS A 44 -5.25 -37.25 -17.34
C HIS A 44 -6.18 -36.02 -17.35
N SER A 45 -7.11 -35.94 -16.41
CA SER A 45 -8.03 -34.80 -16.29
C SER A 45 -7.34 -33.51 -15.86
N ILE A 46 -6.36 -33.59 -14.96
CA ILE A 46 -5.54 -32.45 -14.54
C ILE A 46 -4.64 -32.01 -15.70
N GLN A 47 -4.01 -32.96 -16.39
CA GLN A 47 -3.12 -32.66 -17.53
C GLN A 47 -3.89 -32.03 -18.70
N PHE A 48 -5.09 -32.51 -19.00
CA PHE A 48 -5.96 -31.89 -20.00
C PHE A 48 -6.24 -30.42 -19.66
N GLN A 49 -6.61 -30.13 -18.41
CA GLN A 49 -6.91 -28.75 -17.97
C GLN A 49 -5.67 -27.85 -17.92
N LYS A 50 -4.52 -28.38 -17.50
CA LYS A 50 -3.21 -27.70 -17.57
C LYS A 50 -2.85 -27.34 -19.01
N ASN A 51 -2.94 -28.30 -19.92
CA ASN A 51 -2.63 -28.10 -21.34
C ASN A 51 -3.58 -27.10 -22.00
N PHE A 52 -4.87 -27.14 -21.65
CA PHE A 52 -5.85 -26.19 -22.17
C PHE A 52 -5.62 -24.77 -21.64
N ALA A 53 -5.36 -24.62 -20.34
CA ALA A 53 -5.01 -23.34 -19.73
C ALA A 53 -3.73 -22.76 -20.36
N MET A 54 -2.70 -23.59 -20.54
CA MET A 54 -1.47 -23.22 -21.22
C MET A 54 -1.73 -22.74 -22.65
N ALA A 55 -2.57 -23.43 -23.41
CA ALA A 55 -2.94 -23.04 -24.78
C ALA A 55 -3.70 -21.70 -24.82
N ILE A 56 -4.59 -21.43 -23.86
CA ILE A 56 -5.30 -20.13 -23.78
C ILE A 56 -4.32 -18.98 -23.54
N PHE A 57 -3.36 -19.14 -22.62
CA PHE A 57 -2.39 -18.08 -22.34
C PHE A 57 -1.40 -17.86 -23.49
N THR A 58 -0.97 -18.93 -24.16
CA THR A 58 0.01 -18.86 -25.26
C THR A 58 -0.61 -18.42 -26.59
N GLU A 59 -1.72 -19.04 -27.00
CA GLU A 59 -2.32 -18.86 -28.33
C GLU A 59 -3.48 -17.85 -28.35
N HIS A 60 -4.09 -17.57 -27.18
CA HIS A 60 -5.27 -16.69 -27.07
C HIS A 60 -5.09 -15.53 -26.09
N LYS A 61 -3.84 -15.21 -25.74
CA LYS A 61 -3.44 -14.05 -24.90
C LYS A 61 -4.18 -13.99 -23.56
N GLY A 62 -4.50 -15.15 -22.97
CA GLY A 62 -5.17 -15.23 -21.67
C GLY A 62 -6.66 -14.89 -21.70
N ASN A 63 -7.26 -14.69 -22.88
CA ASN A 63 -8.70 -14.43 -22.96
C ASN A 63 -9.49 -15.70 -22.58
N PRO A 64 -10.32 -15.68 -21.53
CA PRO A 64 -10.94 -16.88 -20.99
C PRO A 64 -11.99 -17.50 -21.91
N VAL A 65 -12.50 -16.77 -22.91
CA VAL A 65 -13.55 -17.22 -23.82
C VAL A 65 -12.97 -17.66 -25.16
N VAL A 66 -13.02 -18.96 -25.43
CA VAL A 66 -12.55 -19.58 -26.67
C VAL A 66 -13.73 -19.94 -27.56
N LYS A 67 -13.77 -19.40 -28.78
CA LYS A 67 -14.75 -19.80 -29.80
C LYS A 67 -14.19 -20.96 -30.62
N TYR A 68 -14.98 -22.02 -30.78
CA TYR A 68 -14.62 -23.19 -31.60
C TYR A 68 -15.74 -23.59 -32.57
N THR A 69 -15.36 -23.82 -33.82
CA THR A 69 -16.20 -24.36 -34.89
C THR A 69 -15.46 -25.48 -35.62
N HIS A 70 -16.01 -26.69 -35.59
CA HIS A 70 -15.34 -27.89 -36.12
C HIS A 70 -14.88 -27.76 -37.59
N LEU A 71 -15.61 -27.01 -38.42
CA LEU A 71 -15.28 -26.80 -39.83
C LEU A 71 -14.00 -25.97 -40.05
N HIS A 72 -13.65 -25.05 -39.15
CA HIS A 72 -12.56 -24.09 -39.34
C HIS A 72 -11.41 -24.28 -38.35
N ASP A 73 -11.70 -24.78 -37.16
CA ASP A 73 -10.75 -24.82 -36.05
C ASP A 73 -10.14 -26.22 -35.83
N ARG A 74 -10.54 -27.25 -36.60
CA ARG A 74 -10.08 -28.64 -36.41
C ARG A 74 -8.56 -28.79 -36.52
N ASP A 75 -7.94 -28.09 -37.47
CA ASP A 75 -6.49 -28.16 -37.71
C ASP A 75 -5.70 -27.10 -36.92
N THR A 76 -6.35 -26.43 -35.97
CA THR A 76 -5.72 -25.48 -35.05
C THR A 76 -5.46 -26.13 -33.69
N TRP A 77 -4.75 -25.45 -32.79
CA TRP A 77 -4.55 -25.90 -31.40
C TRP A 77 -5.88 -26.25 -30.69
N LYS A 78 -6.98 -25.60 -31.08
CA LYS A 78 -8.33 -25.85 -30.52
C LYS A 78 -8.85 -27.25 -30.85
N GLY A 79 -8.46 -27.82 -31.99
CA GLY A 79 -8.85 -29.18 -32.38
C GLY A 79 -8.42 -30.24 -31.39
N ALA A 80 -7.27 -30.05 -30.73
CA ALA A 80 -6.75 -30.95 -29.69
C ALA A 80 -7.62 -30.98 -28.42
N PHE A 81 -8.46 -29.96 -28.18
CA PHE A 81 -9.29 -29.85 -26.98
C PHE A 81 -10.79 -30.00 -27.26
N PHE A 82 -11.23 -29.70 -28.49
CA PHE A 82 -12.65 -29.66 -28.87
C PHE A 82 -13.04 -30.71 -29.92
N ALA A 83 -12.25 -31.76 -30.09
CA ALA A 83 -12.62 -32.91 -30.91
C ALA A 83 -13.97 -33.50 -30.42
N PRO A 84 -14.85 -33.94 -31.34
CA PRO A 84 -16.20 -34.39 -31.00
C PRO A 84 -16.25 -35.83 -30.46
N GLU A 85 -15.18 -36.60 -30.55
CA GLU A 85 -15.13 -38.04 -30.27
C GLU A 85 -13.87 -38.44 -29.49
N GLY A 86 -13.90 -39.61 -28.83
CA GLY A 86 -12.76 -40.22 -28.14
C GLY A 86 -12.44 -39.64 -26.75
N GLN A 87 -11.25 -39.96 -26.25
CA GLN A 87 -10.73 -39.56 -24.93
C GLN A 87 -10.87 -38.05 -24.64
N VAL A 88 -10.63 -37.20 -25.64
CA VAL A 88 -10.73 -35.73 -25.54
C VAL A 88 -12.15 -35.26 -25.19
N LYS A 89 -13.17 -35.95 -25.71
CA LYS A 89 -14.57 -35.64 -25.38
C LYS A 89 -14.85 -35.92 -23.90
N LEU A 90 -14.43 -37.09 -23.42
CA LEU A 90 -14.62 -37.52 -22.02
C LEU A 90 -13.90 -36.57 -21.06
N LEU A 91 -12.62 -36.27 -21.33
CA LEU A 91 -11.81 -35.37 -20.51
C LEU A 91 -12.40 -33.96 -20.46
N ARG A 92 -12.92 -33.45 -21.59
CA ARG A 92 -13.63 -32.16 -21.63
C ARG A 92 -14.92 -32.20 -20.82
N GLU A 93 -15.71 -33.27 -20.91
CA GLU A 93 -16.97 -33.41 -20.17
C GLU A 93 -16.77 -33.60 -18.65
N SER A 94 -15.60 -34.06 -18.23
CA SER A 94 -15.16 -34.09 -16.82
C SER A 94 -14.39 -32.85 -16.35
N SER A 95 -14.14 -31.89 -17.24
CA SER A 95 -13.34 -30.70 -16.92
C SER A 95 -14.20 -29.58 -16.33
N THR A 96 -13.54 -28.59 -15.71
CA THR A 96 -14.19 -27.37 -15.24
C THR A 96 -14.53 -26.36 -16.36
N VAL A 97 -14.52 -26.81 -17.63
CA VAL A 97 -14.81 -26.00 -18.81
C VAL A 97 -16.30 -26.08 -19.16
N MET A 98 -16.96 -24.92 -19.17
CA MET A 98 -18.34 -24.78 -19.61
C MET A 98 -18.43 -24.53 -21.11
N ARG A 99 -19.53 -25.02 -21.71
CA ARG A 99 -19.89 -24.78 -23.11
C ARG A 99 -21.21 -24.01 -23.21
N SER A 100 -21.20 -22.90 -23.95
CA SER A 100 -22.41 -22.16 -24.36
C SER A 100 -22.40 -22.00 -25.89
N GLY A 101 -23.15 -22.85 -26.58
CA GLY A 101 -23.14 -22.92 -28.04
C GLY A 101 -21.76 -23.29 -28.61
N PHE A 102 -21.12 -22.30 -29.25
CA PHE A 102 -19.76 -22.40 -29.84
C PHE A 102 -18.66 -21.81 -28.95
N PHE A 103 -19.01 -21.33 -27.75
CA PHE A 103 -18.07 -20.70 -26.81
C PHE A 103 -17.75 -21.65 -25.66
N PHE A 104 -16.46 -21.74 -25.34
CA PHE A 104 -15.91 -22.56 -24.28
C PHE A 104 -15.11 -21.67 -23.34
N GLN A 105 -15.31 -21.84 -22.03
CA GLN A 105 -14.59 -21.08 -21.01
C GLN A 105 -14.50 -21.88 -19.71
N PHE A 106 -13.49 -21.64 -18.88
CA PHE A 106 -13.48 -22.14 -17.51
C PHE A 106 -14.67 -21.57 -16.72
N LEU A 107 -15.17 -22.32 -15.73
CA LEU A 107 -16.26 -21.89 -14.84
C LEU A 107 -16.01 -20.50 -14.24
N HIS A 108 -14.75 -20.19 -13.93
CA HIS A 108 -14.30 -18.90 -13.47
C HIS A 108 -12.85 -18.63 -13.94
N ARG A 109 -12.49 -17.36 -14.16
CA ARG A 109 -11.13 -16.97 -14.59
C ARG A 109 -10.04 -17.45 -13.61
N SER A 110 -10.32 -17.49 -12.32
CA SER A 110 -9.35 -17.97 -11.33
C SER A 110 -9.01 -19.47 -11.48
N LEU A 111 -9.88 -20.29 -12.07
CA LEU A 111 -9.53 -21.69 -12.40
C LEU A 111 -8.57 -21.77 -13.59
N LEU A 112 -8.76 -20.92 -14.61
CA LEU A 112 -7.81 -20.79 -15.71
C LEU A 112 -6.42 -20.38 -15.19
N GLU A 113 -6.36 -19.37 -14.33
CA GLU A 113 -5.12 -18.90 -13.69
C GLU A 113 -4.49 -19.96 -12.78
N TYR A 114 -5.30 -20.70 -12.03
CA TYR A 114 -4.87 -21.82 -11.20
C TYR A 114 -4.23 -22.95 -12.03
N PHE A 115 -4.91 -23.46 -13.07
CA PHE A 115 -4.39 -24.54 -13.89
C PHE A 115 -3.15 -24.12 -14.68
N TYR A 116 -3.10 -22.86 -15.13
CA TYR A 116 -1.88 -22.31 -15.71
C TYR A 116 -0.74 -22.30 -14.69
N SER A 117 -0.98 -21.83 -13.47
CA SER A 117 0.04 -21.84 -12.42
C SER A 117 0.53 -23.25 -12.09
N ARG A 118 -0.35 -24.27 -12.15
CA ARG A 118 0.04 -25.69 -12.02
C ARG A 118 1.01 -26.16 -13.10
N THR A 119 0.97 -25.59 -14.31
CA THR A 119 1.94 -25.95 -15.36
C THR A 119 3.37 -25.53 -15.01
N ILE A 120 3.52 -24.51 -14.16
CA ILE A 120 4.82 -23.95 -13.77
C ILE A 120 5.39 -24.68 -12.55
N TYR A 121 4.62 -24.84 -11.46
CA TYR A 121 5.17 -25.45 -10.23
C TYR A 121 5.23 -26.98 -10.27
N ASP A 122 4.35 -27.62 -11.05
CA ASP A 122 4.21 -29.07 -11.18
C ASP A 122 4.38 -29.46 -12.66
N PRO A 123 5.59 -29.24 -13.24
CA PRO A 123 5.89 -29.74 -14.59
C PRO A 123 5.80 -31.27 -14.57
N CYS A 124 5.24 -31.87 -15.62
CA CYS A 124 4.93 -33.29 -15.64
C CYS A 124 6.18 -34.16 -15.40
N ASP A 125 6.31 -34.74 -14.20
CA ASP A 125 7.32 -35.73 -13.91
C ASP A 125 6.80 -37.10 -14.36
N TYR A 126 7.27 -37.58 -15.51
CA TYR A 126 7.20 -38.99 -15.89
C TYR A 126 8.63 -39.50 -16.12
N ASP A 127 9.43 -39.51 -15.06
CA ASP A 127 10.67 -40.29 -15.00
C ASP A 127 10.32 -41.71 -14.53
N SER A 128 9.70 -42.51 -15.40
CA SER A 128 9.77 -43.96 -15.28
C SER A 128 10.99 -44.40 -16.08
N ALA A 129 12.03 -44.86 -15.38
CA ALA A 129 13.30 -45.30 -15.93
C ALA A 129 13.24 -46.60 -16.79
N ASP A 130 12.10 -46.92 -17.40
CA ASP A 130 11.87 -48.21 -18.11
C ASP A 130 10.90 -48.09 -19.30
N ASP A 131 11.08 -47.13 -20.23
CA ASP A 131 10.45 -47.30 -21.55
C ASP A 131 11.32 -46.82 -22.71
N ASP A 132 11.80 -47.81 -23.47
CA ASP A 132 12.68 -47.70 -24.63
C ASP A 132 11.86 -47.43 -25.92
N SER A 133 10.79 -46.63 -25.82
CA SER A 133 9.88 -46.33 -26.93
C SER A 133 10.16 -44.94 -27.51
N SER A 134 10.97 -44.94 -28.57
CA SER A 134 11.30 -43.78 -29.38
C SER A 134 10.12 -43.30 -30.24
N ASP A 135 9.07 -42.71 -29.66
CA ASP A 135 8.21 -41.71 -30.34
C ASP A 135 7.13 -41.15 -29.39
N ARG A 136 7.44 -40.05 -28.68
CA ARG A 136 6.50 -39.02 -28.17
C ARG A 136 7.30 -37.92 -27.46
N GLY A 137 7.85 -37.01 -28.26
CA GLY A 137 8.59 -35.85 -27.74
C GLY A 137 7.68 -34.84 -27.06
N CYS A 138 7.80 -34.69 -25.74
CA CYS A 138 7.57 -33.45 -24.99
C CYS A 138 7.96 -33.65 -23.52
N THR A 139 9.25 -33.72 -23.23
CA THR A 139 9.76 -33.43 -21.88
C THR A 139 9.70 -31.91 -21.69
N PHE A 140 8.71 -31.42 -20.93
CA PHE A 140 8.55 -30.00 -20.67
C PHE A 140 9.57 -29.55 -19.62
N ASP A 141 10.67 -28.96 -20.08
CA ASP A 141 11.64 -28.29 -19.21
C ASP A 141 10.97 -27.14 -18.42
N PHE A 142 11.09 -27.18 -17.10
CA PHE A 142 10.56 -26.20 -16.14
C PHE A 142 10.83 -24.75 -16.56
N LYS A 143 12.05 -24.48 -17.04
CA LYS A 143 12.50 -23.13 -17.40
C LYS A 143 11.83 -22.64 -18.67
N THR A 144 11.63 -23.54 -19.63
CA THR A 144 10.84 -23.27 -20.83
C THR A 144 9.40 -22.93 -20.47
N CYS A 145 8.78 -23.61 -19.50
CA CYS A 145 7.44 -23.25 -19.02
C CYS A 145 7.42 -21.87 -18.33
N LEU A 146 8.39 -21.61 -17.45
CA LEU A 146 8.49 -20.35 -16.72
C LEU A 146 8.80 -19.15 -17.63
N GLY A 147 9.56 -19.36 -18.71
CA GLY A 147 10.02 -18.33 -19.64
C GLY A 147 9.11 -18.06 -20.85
N ARG A 148 8.01 -18.80 -21.00
CA ARG A 148 7.10 -18.70 -22.17
C ARG A 148 6.38 -17.35 -22.28
N MET A 149 6.09 -16.72 -21.14
CA MET A 149 5.44 -15.41 -21.12
C MET A 149 5.82 -14.65 -19.85
N THR A 150 5.71 -13.33 -19.88
CA THR A 150 5.90 -12.49 -18.70
C THR A 150 4.65 -12.58 -17.81
N ILE A 151 4.75 -13.26 -16.65
CA ILE A 151 3.62 -13.45 -15.73
C ILE A 151 3.33 -12.22 -14.86
N ILE A 152 4.21 -11.21 -14.90
CA ILE A 152 4.12 -9.98 -14.09
C ILE A 152 2.80 -9.21 -14.32
N LYS A 153 2.21 -9.36 -15.51
CA LYS A 153 0.92 -8.74 -15.85
C LYS A 153 -0.31 -9.48 -15.30
N GLU A 154 -0.11 -10.66 -14.70
CA GLU A 154 -1.17 -11.52 -14.17
C GLU A 154 -0.98 -11.70 -12.64
N PRO A 155 -1.45 -10.74 -11.82
CA PRO A 155 -1.16 -10.71 -10.37
C PRO A 155 -1.69 -11.94 -9.61
N SER A 156 -2.80 -12.53 -10.07
CA SER A 156 -3.35 -13.76 -9.48
C SER A 156 -2.41 -14.96 -9.63
N ILE A 157 -1.76 -15.10 -10.79
CA ILE A 157 -0.80 -16.18 -11.07
C ILE A 157 0.43 -16.01 -10.19
N LEU A 158 0.97 -14.78 -10.12
CA LEU A 158 2.09 -14.46 -9.23
C LEU A 158 1.77 -14.77 -7.77
N GLN A 159 0.58 -14.39 -7.29
CA GLN A 159 0.15 -14.64 -5.93
C GLN A 159 0.07 -16.14 -5.62
N PHE A 160 -0.55 -16.92 -6.51
CA PHE A 160 -0.66 -18.36 -6.32
C PHE A 160 0.72 -19.04 -6.31
N LEU A 161 1.62 -18.69 -7.23
CA LEU A 161 2.98 -19.25 -7.26
C LEU A 161 3.78 -18.84 -6.02
N ALA A 162 3.63 -17.61 -5.54
CA ALA A 162 4.28 -17.13 -4.33
C ALA A 162 3.83 -17.92 -3.08
N GLU A 163 2.54 -18.26 -2.98
CA GLU A 163 2.03 -19.12 -1.90
C GLU A 163 2.64 -20.53 -1.95
N ARG A 164 2.92 -21.07 -3.14
CA ARG A 164 3.57 -22.38 -3.30
C ARG A 164 5.05 -22.35 -2.90
N VAL A 165 5.77 -21.25 -3.14
CA VAL A 165 7.17 -21.09 -2.68
C VAL A 165 7.29 -21.25 -1.16
N LEU A 166 6.30 -20.80 -0.39
CA LEU A 166 6.28 -20.94 1.07
C LEU A 166 6.05 -22.38 1.54
N GLN A 167 5.56 -23.26 0.68
CA GLN A 167 5.18 -24.64 1.00
C GLN A 167 6.15 -25.68 0.45
N ASP A 168 6.80 -25.39 -0.69
CA ASP A 168 7.68 -26.33 -1.40
C ASP A 168 9.10 -25.76 -1.59
N PHE A 169 10.04 -26.34 -0.85
CA PHE A 169 11.45 -25.99 -0.92
C PHE A 169 12.08 -26.35 -2.28
N THR A 170 11.64 -27.45 -2.92
CA THR A 170 12.16 -27.88 -4.22
C THR A 170 11.79 -26.87 -5.30
N PHE A 171 10.54 -26.38 -5.27
CA PHE A 171 10.10 -25.30 -6.17
C PHE A 171 10.90 -24.01 -5.93
N LYS A 172 11.13 -23.62 -4.67
CA LYS A 172 12.00 -22.46 -4.32
C LYS A 172 13.40 -22.61 -4.91
N GLN A 173 14.02 -23.81 -4.81
CA GLN A 173 15.34 -24.07 -5.40
C GLN A 173 15.34 -23.99 -6.93
N ARG A 174 14.34 -24.60 -7.61
CA ARG A 174 14.21 -24.51 -9.08
C ARG A 174 14.12 -23.06 -9.57
N LEU A 175 13.47 -22.17 -8.81
CA LEU A 175 13.42 -20.74 -9.13
C LEU A 175 14.78 -20.05 -8.95
N LEU A 176 15.54 -20.39 -7.91
CA LEU A 176 16.89 -19.87 -7.70
C LEU A 176 17.85 -20.34 -8.81
N ASP A 177 17.77 -21.61 -9.21
CA ASP A 177 18.57 -22.16 -10.31
C ASP A 177 18.30 -21.43 -11.63
N ALA A 178 17.03 -21.10 -11.90
CA ALA A 178 16.65 -20.32 -13.09
C ALA A 178 17.25 -18.90 -13.09
N ILE A 179 17.43 -18.28 -11.92
CA ILE A 179 18.09 -16.97 -11.78
C ILE A 179 19.59 -17.10 -12.05
N GLU A 180 20.24 -18.12 -11.50
CA GLU A 180 21.67 -18.36 -11.67
C GLU A 180 22.05 -18.60 -13.14
N GLU A 181 21.24 -19.34 -13.89
CA GLU A 181 21.49 -19.59 -15.32
C GLU A 181 21.44 -18.33 -16.20
N SER A 182 20.75 -17.28 -15.75
CA SER A 182 20.71 -16.00 -16.47
C SER A 182 22.07 -15.29 -16.53
N LYS A 183 23.04 -15.71 -15.71
CA LYS A 183 24.39 -15.13 -15.64
C LYS A 183 25.27 -15.47 -16.85
N ALA A 184 24.96 -16.51 -17.62
CA ALA A 184 25.77 -16.92 -18.79
C ALA A 184 25.83 -15.86 -19.91
N ASP A 185 26.93 -15.78 -20.67
CA ASP A 185 27.16 -14.66 -21.61
C ASP A 185 26.17 -14.60 -22.78
N GLU A 186 25.80 -15.76 -23.34
CA GLU A 186 24.77 -15.90 -24.39
C GLU A 186 23.58 -16.66 -23.84
N VAL A 187 22.49 -15.95 -23.57
CA VAL A 187 21.28 -16.51 -22.94
C VAL A 187 20.07 -16.21 -23.82
N ALA A 188 19.31 -17.25 -24.15
CA ALA A 188 18.06 -17.14 -24.89
C ALA A 188 17.06 -16.24 -24.15
N GLU A 189 16.23 -15.50 -24.90
CA GLU A 189 15.27 -14.54 -24.31
C GLU A 189 14.26 -15.22 -23.37
N ALA A 190 13.93 -16.48 -23.64
CA ALA A 190 13.09 -17.31 -22.77
C ALA A 190 13.72 -17.50 -21.37
N ILE A 191 15.04 -17.68 -21.28
CA ILE A 191 15.74 -17.87 -19.99
C ILE A 191 15.78 -16.55 -19.21
N LYS A 192 15.98 -15.40 -19.88
CA LYS A 192 15.89 -14.09 -19.22
C LYS A 192 14.48 -13.83 -18.68
N THR A 193 13.46 -14.17 -19.47
CA THR A 193 12.06 -14.09 -19.04
C THR A 193 11.78 -15.03 -17.88
N ALA A 194 12.32 -16.25 -17.91
CA ALA A 194 12.20 -17.22 -16.82
C ALA A 194 12.84 -16.68 -15.53
N ALA A 195 14.05 -16.12 -15.61
CA ALA A 195 14.74 -15.53 -14.47
C ALA A 195 14.00 -14.29 -13.92
N ALA A 196 13.48 -13.42 -14.79
CA ALA A 196 12.67 -12.26 -14.39
C ALA A 196 11.39 -12.70 -13.68
N ASN A 197 10.69 -13.71 -14.20
CA ASN A 197 9.53 -14.30 -13.54
C ASN A 197 9.91 -14.97 -12.21
N ALA A 198 11.03 -15.71 -12.17
CA ALA A 198 11.48 -16.43 -10.99
C ALA A 198 11.75 -15.48 -9.81
N ILE A 199 12.54 -14.43 -10.04
CA ILE A 199 12.85 -13.46 -8.99
C ILE A 199 11.60 -12.69 -8.56
N SER A 200 10.69 -12.37 -9.49
CA SER A 200 9.42 -11.70 -9.16
C SER A 200 8.53 -12.57 -8.27
N ILE A 201 8.45 -13.89 -8.53
CA ILE A 201 7.73 -14.84 -7.67
C ILE A 201 8.38 -14.89 -6.28
N LEU A 202 9.71 -14.99 -6.19
CA LEU A 202 10.43 -15.07 -4.92
C LEU A 202 10.26 -13.80 -4.08
N VAL A 203 10.33 -12.62 -4.71
CA VAL A 203 10.06 -11.33 -4.07
C VAL A 203 8.62 -11.26 -3.58
N LYS A 204 7.65 -11.65 -4.42
CA LYS A 204 6.23 -11.70 -4.03
C LYS A 204 5.97 -12.66 -2.87
N ALA A 205 6.69 -13.79 -2.83
CA ALA A 205 6.71 -14.74 -1.72
C ALA A 205 7.41 -14.20 -0.46
N ARG A 206 7.93 -12.97 -0.49
CA ARG A 206 8.66 -12.31 0.60
C ARG A 206 9.95 -13.06 0.97
N THR A 207 10.61 -13.67 -0.01
CA THR A 207 11.93 -14.25 0.17
C THR A 207 12.95 -13.12 0.31
N PRO A 208 13.68 -13.02 1.43
CA PRO A 208 14.73 -12.02 1.57
C PRO A 208 15.97 -12.39 0.75
N PHE A 209 16.62 -11.39 0.15
CA PHE A 209 17.84 -11.58 -0.65
C PHE A 209 19.10 -11.11 0.08
N HIS A 210 19.18 -11.24 1.40
CA HIS A 210 20.31 -10.69 2.17
C HIS A 210 21.65 -11.32 1.77
N GLY A 211 22.62 -10.49 1.41
CA GLY A 211 23.97 -10.90 1.00
C GLY A 211 24.01 -11.72 -0.29
N ALA A 212 22.92 -11.75 -1.07
CA ALA A 212 22.84 -12.54 -2.29
C ALA A 212 23.84 -12.05 -3.35
N ASP A 213 24.53 -13.00 -3.98
CA ASP A 213 25.41 -12.73 -5.11
C ASP A 213 24.63 -12.81 -6.43
N LEU A 214 24.15 -11.66 -6.89
CA LEU A 214 23.36 -11.51 -8.11
C LEU A 214 24.16 -10.78 -9.21
N ARG A 215 25.49 -10.92 -9.20
CA ARG A 215 26.35 -10.31 -10.22
C ARG A 215 26.06 -10.90 -11.59
N GLY A 216 25.96 -10.03 -12.60
CA GLY A 216 25.74 -10.40 -13.99
C GLY A 216 24.38 -11.03 -14.31
N ILE A 217 23.41 -11.04 -13.38
CA ILE A 217 22.08 -11.59 -13.67
C ILE A 217 21.40 -10.80 -14.79
N ARG A 218 20.53 -11.48 -15.56
CA ARG A 218 19.78 -10.85 -16.65
C ARG A 218 18.28 -11.02 -16.44
N ILE A 219 17.65 -9.98 -15.86
CA ILE A 219 16.24 -10.02 -15.45
C ILE A 219 15.45 -8.78 -15.94
N PRO A 220 15.48 -8.47 -17.26
CA PRO A 220 14.78 -7.32 -17.78
C PRO A 220 13.27 -7.41 -17.51
N GLY A 221 12.68 -6.31 -17.05
CA GLY A 221 11.26 -6.18 -16.78
C GLY A 221 10.76 -6.85 -15.50
N ALA A 222 11.65 -7.40 -14.66
CA ALA A 222 11.26 -8.06 -13.40
C ALA A 222 10.58 -7.10 -12.41
N ASP A 223 9.66 -7.63 -11.62
CA ASP A 223 9.01 -6.89 -10.54
C ASP A 223 9.66 -7.24 -9.21
N LEU A 224 10.57 -6.38 -8.76
CA LEU A 224 11.24 -6.46 -7.46
C LEU A 224 10.57 -5.57 -6.40
N SER A 225 9.36 -5.08 -6.68
CA SER A 225 8.60 -4.23 -5.78
C SER A 225 8.30 -4.94 -4.46
N ASP A 226 8.26 -4.19 -3.35
CA ASP A 226 8.08 -4.73 -2.00
C ASP A 226 9.20 -5.69 -1.54
N GLY A 227 10.26 -5.87 -2.33
CA GLY A 227 11.37 -6.79 -2.05
C GLY A 227 12.37 -6.26 -1.02
N GLN A 228 13.05 -7.18 -0.33
CA GLN A 228 14.08 -6.88 0.66
C GLN A 228 15.47 -7.28 0.18
N PHE A 229 16.33 -6.27 -0.02
CA PHE A 229 17.71 -6.44 -0.49
C PHE A 229 18.68 -5.70 0.45
N ASP A 230 19.34 -6.44 1.35
CA ASP A 230 20.49 -5.93 2.12
C ASP A 230 21.78 -6.57 1.62
N SER A 231 22.81 -5.76 1.37
CA SER A 231 24.16 -6.20 1.01
C SER A 231 24.25 -7.03 -0.28
N VAL A 232 23.26 -6.86 -1.18
CA VAL A 232 23.16 -7.58 -2.46
C VAL A 232 24.16 -7.06 -3.48
N GLN A 233 24.73 -7.99 -4.25
CA GLN A 233 25.71 -7.70 -5.28
C GLN A 233 25.02 -7.77 -6.66
N PHE A 234 24.67 -6.63 -7.26
CA PHE A 234 24.06 -6.51 -8.60
C PHE A 234 25.06 -6.04 -9.68
N GLN A 235 26.37 -6.17 -9.44
CA GLN A 235 27.36 -5.63 -10.37
C GLN A 235 27.22 -6.26 -11.77
N GLY A 236 27.19 -5.42 -12.80
CA GLY A 236 27.02 -5.84 -14.19
C GLY A 236 25.66 -6.46 -14.53
N ALA A 237 24.66 -6.40 -13.63
CA ALA A 237 23.34 -6.97 -13.87
C ALA A 237 22.55 -6.19 -14.95
N ASP A 238 21.76 -6.90 -15.74
CA ASP A 238 20.76 -6.31 -16.64
C ASP A 238 19.42 -6.16 -15.91
N LEU A 239 19.18 -4.95 -15.42
CA LEU A 239 18.00 -4.54 -14.64
C LEU A 239 17.09 -3.61 -15.45
N ARG A 240 17.11 -3.70 -16.79
CA ARG A 240 16.32 -2.83 -17.65
C ARG A 240 14.82 -3.01 -17.40
N GLY A 241 14.08 -1.93 -17.21
CA GLY A 241 12.63 -1.99 -16.98
C GLY A 241 12.20 -2.62 -15.66
N VAL A 242 13.14 -2.88 -14.73
CA VAL A 242 12.83 -3.48 -13.43
C VAL A 242 12.09 -2.50 -12.53
N SER A 243 11.05 -2.97 -11.83
CA SER A 243 10.39 -2.20 -10.79
C SER A 243 11.00 -2.49 -9.42
N LEU A 244 11.44 -1.44 -8.72
CA LEU A 244 11.95 -1.42 -7.35
C LEU A 244 11.00 -0.61 -6.44
N ALA A 245 9.73 -0.50 -6.83
CA ALA A 245 8.75 0.26 -6.08
C ALA A 245 8.59 -0.29 -4.67
N ARG A 246 8.64 0.58 -3.66
CA ARG A 246 8.42 0.16 -2.25
C ARG A 246 9.41 -0.90 -1.75
N SER A 247 10.57 -1.03 -2.42
CA SER A 247 11.59 -2.00 -2.05
C SER A 247 12.54 -1.45 -0.98
N TRP A 248 13.17 -2.36 -0.25
CA TRP A 248 14.26 -2.06 0.66
C TRP A 248 15.59 -2.33 -0.03
N LEU A 249 16.41 -1.28 -0.19
CA LEU A 249 17.73 -1.35 -0.80
C LEU A 249 18.78 -0.81 0.18
N ARG A 250 19.51 -1.70 0.87
CA ARG A 250 20.60 -1.30 1.77
C ARG A 250 21.91 -1.97 1.37
N ARG A 251 23.03 -1.24 1.35
CA ARG A 251 24.37 -1.79 1.03
C ARG A 251 24.42 -2.54 -0.30
N VAL A 252 23.50 -2.23 -1.20
CA VAL A 252 23.41 -2.89 -2.49
C VAL A 252 24.42 -2.25 -3.43
N ASP A 253 25.21 -3.10 -4.09
CA ASP A 253 26.17 -2.66 -5.09
C ASP A 253 25.59 -2.86 -6.51
N MET A 254 25.28 -1.77 -7.19
CA MET A 254 24.74 -1.74 -8.56
C MET A 254 25.80 -1.30 -9.57
N SER A 255 27.09 -1.44 -9.25
CA SER A 255 28.17 -0.98 -10.12
C SER A 255 28.15 -1.65 -11.50
N GLY A 256 28.14 -0.85 -12.57
CA GLY A 256 28.05 -1.36 -13.94
C GLY A 256 26.70 -1.97 -14.32
N ALA A 257 25.67 -1.90 -13.47
CA ALA A 257 24.34 -2.41 -13.80
C ALA A 257 23.65 -1.56 -14.88
N GLN A 258 22.82 -2.20 -15.72
CA GLN A 258 21.98 -1.54 -16.71
C GLN A 258 20.60 -1.21 -16.12
N LEU A 259 20.32 0.06 -15.88
CA LEU A 259 19.11 0.54 -15.21
C LEU A 259 18.16 1.32 -16.15
N LYS A 260 18.34 1.15 -17.46
CA LYS A 260 17.47 1.81 -18.45
C LYS A 260 16.01 1.43 -18.19
N ASP A 261 15.14 2.44 -18.07
CA ASP A 261 13.70 2.28 -17.81
C ASP A 261 13.36 1.62 -16.46
N ALA A 262 14.34 1.43 -15.56
CA ALA A 262 14.09 0.96 -14.20
C ALA A 262 13.26 1.98 -13.42
N ARG A 263 12.31 1.51 -12.62
CA ARG A 263 11.37 2.35 -11.87
C ARG A 263 11.51 2.13 -10.37
N PHE A 264 11.41 3.20 -9.59
CA PHE A 264 11.47 3.13 -8.12
C PHE A 264 10.12 3.37 -7.45
N GLY A 265 9.05 3.54 -8.23
CA GLY A 265 7.66 3.70 -7.77
C GLY A 265 7.34 5.01 -7.06
N GLU A 266 8.35 5.83 -6.78
CA GLU A 266 8.22 7.18 -6.24
C GLU A 266 8.94 8.17 -7.13
N LEU A 267 8.50 9.41 -7.10
CA LEU A 267 9.17 10.52 -7.76
C LEU A 267 9.76 11.48 -6.73
N PRO A 268 10.83 12.21 -7.07
CA PRO A 268 11.46 13.16 -6.16
C PRO A 268 10.51 14.31 -5.82
N GLN A 269 10.76 14.93 -4.67
CA GLN A 269 10.08 16.17 -4.29
C GLN A 269 10.84 17.37 -4.84
N LEU A 270 10.15 18.45 -5.16
CA LEU A 270 10.78 19.70 -5.59
C LEU A 270 10.54 20.75 -4.51
N ASP A 271 11.62 21.27 -3.95
CA ASP A 271 11.57 22.37 -3.00
C ASP A 271 11.54 23.70 -3.77
N VAL A 272 10.48 24.47 -3.54
CA VAL A 272 10.22 25.80 -4.11
C VAL A 272 10.43 26.89 -3.04
N THR A 273 10.88 26.53 -1.84
CA THR A 273 11.33 27.40 -0.72
C THR A 273 10.27 28.27 -0.05
N SER A 274 9.05 28.33 -0.59
CA SER A 274 7.90 29.04 -0.02
C SER A 274 6.63 28.48 -0.64
N THR A 275 5.49 28.66 0.04
CA THR A 275 4.14 28.27 -0.36
C THR A 275 3.93 28.20 -1.87
N VAL A 276 3.64 26.99 -2.36
CA VAL A 276 3.32 26.76 -3.76
C VAL A 276 1.89 27.22 -4.00
N THR A 277 1.66 28.06 -5.00
CA THR A 277 0.31 28.59 -5.31
C THR A 277 -0.30 27.97 -6.55
N ALA A 278 0.53 27.57 -7.52
CA ALA A 278 0.10 26.98 -8.76
C ALA A 278 1.21 26.15 -9.41
N CYS A 279 0.82 25.08 -10.10
CA CYS A 279 1.71 24.21 -10.87
C CYS A 279 1.16 24.07 -12.29
N SER A 280 2.03 24.07 -13.30
CA SER A 280 1.62 23.92 -14.70
C SER A 280 2.69 23.17 -15.50
N TYR A 281 2.26 22.34 -16.44
CA TYR A 281 3.17 21.72 -17.43
C TYR A 281 3.09 22.47 -18.75
N SER A 282 4.21 22.51 -19.48
CA SER A 282 4.21 22.92 -20.89
C SER A 282 3.46 21.88 -21.74
N SER A 283 2.88 22.30 -22.86
CA SER A 283 2.09 21.43 -23.73
C SER A 283 2.92 20.30 -24.36
N ASP A 284 4.23 20.50 -24.52
CA ASP A 284 5.20 19.52 -25.04
C ASP A 284 5.84 18.64 -23.98
N ARG A 285 5.40 18.76 -22.72
CA ARG A 285 5.93 18.07 -21.53
C ARG A 285 7.35 18.45 -21.14
N LYS A 286 8.11 19.25 -21.89
CA LYS A 286 9.54 19.48 -21.60
C LYS A 286 9.80 20.34 -20.38
N LEU A 287 8.84 21.21 -20.04
CA LEU A 287 8.99 22.16 -18.95
C LEU A 287 7.85 21.99 -17.93
N PHE A 288 8.18 22.26 -16.67
CA PHE A 288 7.24 22.32 -15.57
C PHE A 288 7.46 23.61 -14.80
N ALA A 289 6.38 24.34 -14.52
CA ALA A 289 6.44 25.57 -13.75
C ALA A 289 5.80 25.37 -12.37
N ALA A 290 6.50 25.84 -11.34
CA ALA A 290 5.99 25.91 -9.97
C ALA A 290 6.04 27.36 -9.48
N ALA A 291 4.87 27.89 -9.12
CA ALA A 291 4.72 29.22 -8.59
C ALA A 291 4.82 29.26 -7.07
N SER A 292 5.49 30.28 -6.56
CA SER A 292 5.64 30.58 -5.13
C SER A 292 4.97 31.91 -4.79
N GLU A 293 4.33 31.99 -3.62
CA GLU A 293 3.68 33.22 -3.15
C GLU A 293 4.70 34.36 -2.91
N THR A 294 5.92 34.04 -2.47
CA THR A 294 6.90 35.05 -2.03
C THR A 294 8.00 35.31 -3.07
N TYR A 295 8.45 34.28 -3.78
CA TYR A 295 9.70 34.34 -4.56
C TYR A 295 9.52 34.32 -6.08
N GLY A 296 8.28 34.34 -6.58
CA GLY A 296 7.98 34.30 -8.01
C GLY A 296 7.71 32.89 -8.50
N PHE A 297 8.40 32.40 -9.54
CA PHE A 297 8.19 31.03 -10.03
C PHE A 297 9.47 30.40 -10.61
N LEU A 298 9.53 29.08 -10.53
CA LEU A 298 10.63 28.25 -11.03
C LEU A 298 10.16 27.45 -12.24
N ILE A 299 11.01 27.36 -13.27
CA ILE A 299 10.83 26.48 -14.41
C ILE A 299 11.84 25.34 -14.30
N TYR A 300 11.32 24.12 -14.28
CA TYR A 300 12.07 22.88 -14.26
C TYR A 300 12.06 22.26 -15.65
N ASP A 301 13.19 21.70 -16.07
CA ASP A 301 13.23 20.75 -17.19
C ASP A 301 12.69 19.41 -16.70
N THR A 302 11.71 18.81 -17.36
CA THR A 302 11.07 17.57 -16.86
C THR A 302 11.87 16.30 -17.14
N SER A 303 12.89 16.36 -17.99
CA SER A 303 13.78 15.23 -18.26
C SER A 303 14.83 15.07 -17.15
N THR A 304 15.27 16.20 -16.57
CA THR A 304 16.29 16.24 -15.51
C THR A 304 15.75 16.63 -14.14
N TRP A 305 14.58 17.28 -14.09
CA TRP A 305 14.03 17.98 -12.92
C TRP A 305 15.01 18.98 -12.29
N ALA A 306 15.96 19.48 -13.08
CA ALA A 306 16.81 20.61 -12.72
C ALA A 306 16.08 21.93 -13.01
N ILE A 307 16.42 22.97 -12.25
CA ILE A 307 15.89 24.32 -12.48
C ILE A 307 16.53 24.85 -13.77
N ALA A 308 15.72 25.05 -14.80
CA ALA A 308 16.12 25.66 -16.07
C ALA A 308 16.14 27.20 -15.96
N HIS A 309 15.09 27.77 -15.36
CA HIS A 309 14.96 29.22 -15.16
C HIS A 309 14.32 29.51 -13.80
N TYR A 310 14.69 30.64 -13.20
CA TYR A 310 14.03 31.17 -12.00
C TYR A 310 13.67 32.63 -12.23
N PHE A 311 12.44 33.01 -11.90
CA PHE A 311 11.89 34.34 -12.09
C PHE A 311 11.53 34.93 -10.72
N THR A 312 12.26 35.97 -10.31
CA THR A 312 12.11 36.64 -9.01
C THR A 312 11.43 38.01 -9.14
N ASN A 313 11.06 38.61 -8.00
CA ASN A 313 10.39 39.91 -7.91
C ASN A 313 8.96 39.95 -8.51
N VAL A 314 8.23 38.84 -8.42
CA VAL A 314 6.79 38.80 -8.71
C VAL A 314 6.05 38.75 -7.38
N GLU A 315 5.48 39.87 -6.96
CA GLU A 315 4.78 39.96 -5.67
C GLU A 315 3.49 39.12 -5.69
N ARG A 316 3.36 38.16 -4.76
CA ARG A 316 2.12 37.41 -4.46
C ARG A 316 1.39 36.88 -5.70
N LEU A 317 2.09 36.00 -6.40
CA LEU A 317 1.56 35.27 -7.54
C LEU A 317 0.48 34.27 -7.08
N ARG A 318 -0.61 34.15 -7.85
CA ARG A 318 -1.73 33.24 -7.52
C ARG A 318 -1.96 32.15 -8.55
N ASP A 319 -1.69 32.40 -9.83
CA ASP A 319 -1.86 31.42 -10.90
C ASP A 319 -0.88 31.66 -12.05
N ILE A 320 -0.53 30.58 -12.77
CA ILE A 320 0.39 30.58 -13.92
C ILE A 320 -0.13 29.68 -15.04
N ALA A 321 0.15 30.04 -16.29
CA ALA A 321 -0.15 29.19 -17.44
C ALA A 321 0.91 29.32 -18.54
N PHE A 322 1.28 28.20 -19.15
CA PHE A 322 2.09 28.19 -20.37
C PHE A 322 1.26 28.60 -21.58
N SER A 323 1.89 29.27 -22.53
CA SER A 323 1.35 29.44 -23.87
C SER A 323 1.38 28.09 -24.62
N PRO A 324 0.43 27.84 -25.55
CA PRO A 324 0.42 26.59 -26.31
C PRO A 324 1.69 26.32 -27.13
N ASP A 325 2.42 27.38 -27.50
CA ASP A 325 3.71 27.31 -28.22
C ASP A 325 4.93 27.08 -27.30
N ASN A 326 4.72 27.03 -25.98
CA ASN A 326 5.74 26.86 -24.94
C ASN A 326 6.88 27.90 -24.98
N GLN A 327 6.66 29.07 -25.58
CA GLN A 327 7.62 30.16 -25.58
C GLN A 327 7.39 31.15 -24.45
N HIS A 328 6.16 31.24 -23.95
CA HIS A 328 5.76 32.23 -22.97
C HIS A 328 5.06 31.61 -21.76
N VAL A 329 5.16 32.28 -20.62
CA VAL A 329 4.35 32.01 -19.43
C VAL A 329 3.60 33.28 -19.07
N VAL A 330 2.32 33.14 -18.73
CA VAL A 330 1.52 34.20 -18.13
C VAL A 330 1.35 33.94 -16.65
N SER A 331 1.46 34.99 -15.85
CA SER A 331 1.24 34.97 -14.40
C SER A 331 0.22 36.02 -13.98
N GLY A 332 -0.63 35.68 -13.01
CA GLY A 332 -1.56 36.59 -12.35
C GLY A 332 -1.39 36.58 -10.83
N GLY A 333 -1.54 37.73 -10.19
CA GLY A 333 -1.41 37.91 -8.75
C GLY A 333 -1.63 39.36 -8.30
N GLN A 334 -1.06 39.74 -7.16
CA GLN A 334 -1.07 41.14 -6.71
C GLN A 334 -0.02 41.96 -7.47
N PRO A 335 -0.25 43.25 -7.81
CA PRO A 335 -1.43 44.06 -7.53
C PRO A 335 -2.43 44.11 -8.71
N GLY A 336 -2.93 42.97 -9.21
CA GLY A 336 -3.92 42.95 -10.28
C GLY A 336 -3.35 43.18 -11.68
N VAL A 337 -2.07 42.82 -11.91
CA VAL A 337 -1.40 42.93 -13.21
C VAL A 337 -1.14 41.55 -13.79
N VAL A 338 -1.61 41.32 -15.02
CA VAL A 338 -1.24 40.12 -15.79
C VAL A 338 0.14 40.36 -16.39
N GLN A 339 1.09 39.46 -16.14
CA GLN A 339 2.46 39.57 -16.64
C GLN A 339 2.77 38.42 -17.58
N MET A 340 3.42 38.72 -18.71
CA MET A 340 3.90 37.71 -19.65
C MET A 340 5.42 37.70 -19.68
N TRP A 341 5.98 36.50 -19.65
CA TRP A 341 7.40 36.22 -19.57
C TRP A 341 7.81 35.39 -20.77
N ASP A 342 8.93 35.74 -21.39
CA ASP A 342 9.56 34.92 -22.42
C ASP A 342 10.53 33.93 -21.77
N LEU A 343 10.35 32.65 -22.08
CA LEU A 343 11.11 31.57 -21.46
C LEU A 343 12.56 31.51 -21.97
N ILE A 344 12.82 31.97 -23.20
CA ILE A 344 14.16 31.90 -23.81
C ILE A 344 15.07 32.98 -23.20
N SER A 345 14.59 34.22 -23.12
CA SER A 345 15.36 35.36 -22.62
C SER A 345 15.26 35.54 -21.11
N GLY A 346 14.29 34.89 -20.45
CA GLY A 346 14.03 35.06 -19.03
C GLY A 346 13.49 36.44 -18.67
N LYS A 347 13.00 37.22 -19.64
CA LYS A 347 12.57 38.61 -19.44
C LYS A 347 11.06 38.75 -19.51
N LYS A 348 10.57 39.74 -18.77
CA LYS A 348 9.19 40.21 -18.87
C LYS A 348 8.98 40.89 -20.22
N VAL A 349 8.04 40.38 -21.01
CA VAL A 349 7.70 40.91 -22.34
C VAL A 349 6.50 41.86 -22.28
N LEU A 350 5.55 41.58 -21.38
CA LEU A 350 4.29 42.32 -21.32
C LEU A 350 3.81 42.52 -19.89
N ALA A 351 3.25 43.70 -19.61
CA ALA A 351 2.57 44.04 -18.35
C ALA A 351 1.17 44.58 -18.68
N ILE A 352 0.14 43.78 -18.48
CA ILE A 352 -1.23 44.16 -18.80
C ILE A 352 -1.94 44.63 -17.54
N ARG A 353 -2.31 45.91 -17.51
CA ARG A 353 -3.04 46.54 -16.40
C ARG A 353 -4.51 46.68 -16.75
N GLY A 354 -5.38 46.40 -15.78
CA GLY A 354 -6.81 46.73 -15.91
C GLY A 354 -7.71 46.09 -14.86
N HIS A 355 -7.30 44.99 -14.22
CA HIS A 355 -7.99 44.54 -13.00
C HIS A 355 -7.82 45.57 -11.88
N THR A 356 -8.87 45.75 -11.08
CA THR A 356 -8.88 46.72 -9.96
C THR A 356 -8.55 46.07 -8.62
N ASP A 357 -8.41 44.75 -8.59
CA ASP A 357 -8.09 43.94 -7.42
C ASP A 357 -7.28 42.69 -7.84
N ASP A 358 -6.97 41.81 -6.89
CA ASP A 358 -6.17 40.61 -7.06
C ASP A 358 -6.66 39.68 -8.18
N ILE A 359 -5.74 39.27 -9.06
CA ILE A 359 -5.99 38.21 -10.03
C ILE A 359 -5.81 36.87 -9.35
N ARG A 360 -6.78 35.97 -9.54
CA ARG A 360 -6.81 34.63 -8.94
C ARG A 360 -6.61 33.50 -9.92
N SER A 361 -6.95 33.72 -11.19
CA SER A 361 -6.71 32.73 -12.22
C SER A 361 -6.40 33.37 -13.57
N VAL A 362 -5.52 32.72 -14.32
CA VAL A 362 -5.14 33.09 -15.69
C VAL A 362 -5.16 31.85 -16.59
N ALA A 363 -5.49 32.04 -17.86
CA ALA A 363 -5.47 30.95 -18.85
C ALA A 363 -5.16 31.49 -20.26
N PHE A 364 -4.37 30.76 -21.03
CA PHE A 364 -4.27 30.98 -22.47
C PHE A 364 -5.44 30.31 -23.19
N SER A 365 -5.89 30.91 -24.29
CA SER A 365 -6.75 30.20 -25.23
C SER A 365 -5.97 29.06 -25.90
N PRO A 366 -6.63 27.96 -26.31
CA PRO A 366 -5.96 26.85 -26.99
C PRO A 366 -5.21 27.25 -28.27
N CYS A 367 -5.66 28.32 -28.94
CA CYS A 367 -4.99 28.88 -30.13
C CYS A 367 -3.86 29.86 -29.81
N GLY A 368 -3.63 30.20 -28.53
CA GLY A 368 -2.58 31.09 -28.05
C GLY A 368 -2.79 32.58 -28.32
N LYS A 369 -3.89 32.97 -28.98
CA LYS A 369 -4.15 34.37 -29.39
C LYS A 369 -4.80 35.25 -28.32
N GLN A 370 -5.36 34.64 -27.28
CA GLN A 370 -6.03 35.34 -26.19
C GLN A 370 -5.51 34.86 -24.84
N ILE A 371 -5.57 35.76 -23.86
CA ILE A 371 -5.36 35.48 -22.43
C ILE A 371 -6.65 35.83 -21.72
N ALA A 372 -7.17 34.91 -20.90
CA ALA A 372 -8.23 35.18 -19.95
C ALA A 372 -7.64 35.38 -18.55
N SER A 373 -8.15 36.35 -17.80
CA SER A 373 -7.81 36.56 -16.39
C SER A 373 -9.08 36.84 -15.58
N ALA A 374 -9.11 36.38 -14.33
CA ALA A 374 -10.22 36.59 -13.43
C ALA A 374 -9.75 36.80 -11.98
N GLY A 375 -10.49 37.58 -11.20
CA GLY A 375 -10.03 38.02 -9.88
C GLY A 375 -11.11 38.47 -8.89
N TYR A 376 -10.63 39.12 -7.82
CA TYR A 376 -11.44 39.66 -6.73
C TYR A 376 -12.31 40.85 -7.15
N ASP A 377 -11.98 41.51 -8.26
CA ASP A 377 -12.79 42.57 -8.84
C ASP A 377 -14.06 42.08 -9.53
N THR A 378 -14.38 40.78 -9.41
CA THR A 378 -15.60 40.12 -9.93
C THR A 378 -15.72 40.11 -11.45
N THR A 379 -14.65 40.46 -12.18
CA THR A 379 -14.63 40.47 -13.66
C THR A 379 -13.79 39.33 -14.24
N VAL A 380 -14.23 38.81 -15.39
CA VAL A 380 -13.34 38.07 -16.29
C VAL A 380 -12.90 39.03 -17.39
N ARG A 381 -11.62 39.08 -17.72
CA ARG A 381 -11.08 39.97 -18.77
C ARG A 381 -10.35 39.15 -19.82
N LEU A 382 -10.58 39.51 -21.07
CA LEU A 382 -9.92 38.91 -22.23
C LEU A 382 -8.95 39.89 -22.85
N TRP A 383 -7.74 39.42 -23.11
CA TRP A 383 -6.64 40.21 -23.64
C TRP A 383 -6.11 39.58 -24.91
N ASN A 384 -5.68 40.41 -25.85
CA ASN A 384 -4.89 39.96 -26.98
C ASN A 384 -3.49 39.58 -26.50
N SER A 385 -3.06 38.33 -26.70
CA SER A 385 -1.79 37.82 -26.15
C SER A 385 -0.55 38.53 -26.70
N LEU A 386 -0.62 39.02 -27.94
CA LEU A 386 0.50 39.70 -28.61
C LEU A 386 0.65 41.17 -28.18
N THR A 387 -0.48 41.88 -28.06
CA THR A 387 -0.48 43.35 -27.87
C THR A 387 -0.81 43.77 -26.44
N GLY A 388 -1.38 42.88 -25.63
CA GLY A 388 -1.88 43.20 -24.29
C GLY A 388 -3.14 44.07 -24.26
N LYS A 389 -3.75 44.34 -25.41
CA LYS A 389 -4.98 45.14 -25.46
C LYS A 389 -6.15 44.34 -24.88
N SER A 390 -6.96 45.02 -24.07
CA SER A 390 -8.25 44.49 -23.60
C SER A 390 -9.17 44.28 -24.81
N LEU A 391 -9.63 43.06 -24.99
CA LEU A 391 -10.64 42.68 -25.99
C LEU A 391 -12.04 42.83 -25.39
N PHE A 392 -12.26 42.23 -24.21
CA PHE A 392 -13.54 42.23 -23.53
C PHE A 392 -13.37 42.32 -22.01
N VAL A 393 -14.30 42.99 -21.35
CA VAL A 393 -14.50 42.95 -19.89
C VAL A 393 -15.86 42.30 -19.68
N LEU A 394 -15.86 41.11 -19.09
CA LEU A 394 -17.01 40.25 -18.92
C LEU A 394 -17.53 40.42 -17.49
N GLU A 395 -18.64 41.16 -17.37
CA GLU A 395 -19.28 41.50 -16.10
C GLU A 395 -20.49 40.61 -15.85
N GLY A 396 -20.73 40.24 -14.59
CA GLY A 396 -21.95 39.54 -14.20
C GLY A 396 -21.87 38.76 -12.89
N HIS A 397 -20.68 38.28 -12.49
CA HIS A 397 -20.50 37.67 -11.18
C HIS A 397 -20.70 38.70 -10.06
N THR A 398 -21.28 38.27 -8.94
CA THR A 398 -21.56 39.14 -7.78
C THR A 398 -20.59 38.92 -6.62
N GLY A 399 -19.60 38.04 -6.80
CA GLY A 399 -18.55 37.73 -5.84
C GLY A 399 -17.21 37.42 -6.52
N PRO A 400 -16.12 37.31 -5.74
CA PRO A 400 -14.78 37.03 -6.26
C PRO A 400 -14.71 35.79 -7.14
N ILE A 401 -14.08 35.91 -8.30
CA ILE A 401 -13.88 34.81 -9.24
C ILE A 401 -12.55 34.15 -8.92
N LEU A 402 -12.56 32.83 -8.71
CA LEU A 402 -11.39 32.09 -8.28
C LEU A 402 -10.77 31.21 -9.37
N SER A 403 -11.54 30.87 -10.40
CA SER A 403 -11.07 30.02 -11.49
C SER A 403 -11.68 30.45 -12.82
N VAL A 404 -10.86 30.52 -13.86
CA VAL A 404 -11.29 30.72 -15.26
C VAL A 404 -10.59 29.71 -16.16
N LYS A 405 -11.33 29.05 -17.04
CA LYS A 405 -10.79 28.07 -17.99
C LYS A 405 -11.46 28.18 -19.36
N TYR A 406 -10.69 27.97 -20.42
CA TYR A 406 -11.20 27.77 -21.76
C TYR A 406 -11.66 26.31 -21.93
N SER A 407 -12.66 26.10 -22.77
CA SER A 407 -12.93 24.78 -23.36
C SER A 407 -11.75 24.36 -24.25
N SER A 408 -11.56 23.05 -24.44
CA SER A 408 -10.45 22.50 -25.25
C SER A 408 -10.48 22.96 -26.71
N ASP A 409 -11.67 23.22 -27.25
CA ASP A 409 -11.87 23.79 -28.59
C ASP A 409 -11.75 25.33 -28.64
N GLY A 410 -11.62 26.00 -27.48
CA GLY A 410 -11.51 27.44 -27.33
C GLY A 410 -12.78 28.23 -27.64
N ARG A 411 -13.94 27.56 -27.81
CA ARG A 411 -15.22 28.22 -28.16
C ARG A 411 -16.00 28.74 -26.96
N GLN A 412 -15.65 28.32 -25.75
CA GLN A 412 -16.32 28.76 -24.53
C GLN A 412 -15.30 29.04 -23.44
N ILE A 413 -15.65 29.97 -22.55
CA ILE A 413 -14.95 30.18 -21.28
C ILE A 413 -15.93 29.85 -20.15
N ALA A 414 -15.45 29.12 -19.14
CA ALA A 414 -16.16 28.94 -17.88
C ALA A 414 -15.45 29.68 -16.74
N SER A 415 -16.21 30.39 -15.92
CA SER A 415 -15.74 31.06 -14.71
C SER A 415 -16.50 30.60 -13.48
N GLY A 416 -15.77 30.35 -12.39
CA GLY A 416 -16.30 29.84 -11.12
C GLY A 416 -16.03 30.84 -10.00
N SER A 417 -17.07 31.15 -9.23
CA SER A 417 -17.04 32.24 -8.26
C SER A 417 -17.51 31.85 -6.86
N MET A 418 -17.14 32.69 -5.90
CA MET A 418 -17.67 32.71 -4.54
C MET A 418 -19.15 33.11 -4.46
N ASP A 419 -19.75 33.59 -5.55
CA ASP A 419 -21.20 33.79 -5.67
C ASP A 419 -22.01 32.51 -5.91
N GLU A 420 -21.34 31.36 -5.81
CA GLU A 420 -21.91 30.02 -5.93
C GLU A 420 -22.39 29.66 -7.34
N THR A 421 -21.96 30.43 -8.37
CA THR A 421 -22.31 30.18 -9.77
C THR A 421 -21.11 29.80 -10.64
N ILE A 422 -21.42 29.06 -11.71
CA ILE A 422 -20.52 28.88 -12.85
C ILE A 422 -21.12 29.62 -14.04
N ARG A 423 -20.36 30.52 -14.67
CA ARG A 423 -20.82 31.29 -15.83
C ARG A 423 -20.04 30.93 -17.07
N PHE A 424 -20.75 30.87 -18.18
CA PHE A 424 -20.18 30.64 -19.50
C PHE A 424 -20.12 31.94 -20.29
N TRP A 425 -19.12 32.08 -21.16
CA TRP A 425 -18.91 33.25 -22.00
C TRP A 425 -18.45 32.84 -23.40
N ASP A 426 -18.85 33.62 -24.40
CA ASP A 426 -18.32 33.50 -25.75
C ASP A 426 -17.02 34.34 -25.87
N PRO A 427 -15.84 33.71 -26.11
CA PRO A 427 -14.57 34.44 -26.23
C PRO A 427 -14.41 35.27 -27.52
N ALA A 428 -15.25 35.04 -28.53
CA ALA A 428 -15.22 35.75 -29.80
C ALA A 428 -16.08 37.03 -29.75
N THR A 429 -17.22 36.99 -29.07
CA THR A 429 -18.16 38.12 -28.98
C THR A 429 -18.12 38.86 -27.64
N GLY A 430 -17.64 38.20 -26.58
CA GLY A 430 -17.71 38.69 -25.21
C GLY A 430 -19.12 38.60 -24.60
N GLU A 431 -20.06 37.93 -25.27
CA GLU A 431 -21.43 37.82 -24.78
C GLU A 431 -21.54 36.81 -23.62
N PRO A 432 -22.36 37.10 -22.60
CA PRO A 432 -22.65 36.15 -21.54
C PRO A 432 -23.46 34.97 -22.09
N GLY A 433 -23.00 33.77 -21.77
CA GLY A 433 -23.71 32.53 -22.00
C GLY A 433 -24.60 32.15 -20.81
N VAL A 434 -24.79 30.84 -20.64
CA VAL A 434 -25.64 30.30 -19.58
C VAL A 434 -24.95 30.42 -18.21
N VAL A 435 -25.77 30.49 -17.16
CA VAL A 435 -25.34 30.48 -15.76
C VAL A 435 -25.84 29.19 -15.10
N LEU A 436 -24.95 28.43 -14.47
CA LEU A 436 -25.30 27.32 -13.58
C LEU A 436 -25.44 27.89 -12.17
N GLY A 437 -26.60 27.62 -11.56
CA GLY A 437 -27.22 28.45 -10.53
C GLY A 437 -26.55 28.48 -9.15
N PRO A 438 -27.14 29.20 -8.17
CA PRO A 438 -26.48 29.61 -6.91
C PRO A 438 -26.55 28.57 -5.78
N SER A 439 -26.82 27.29 -6.05
CA SER A 439 -26.89 26.23 -5.00
C SER A 439 -25.70 25.27 -5.04
N LEU A 440 -24.58 25.69 -5.65
CA LEU A 440 -23.38 24.85 -5.84
C LEU A 440 -22.37 24.96 -4.70
N GLY A 441 -22.63 25.85 -3.73
CA GLY A 441 -21.61 26.30 -2.80
C GLY A 441 -20.49 27.08 -3.51
N LYS A 442 -19.51 27.52 -2.73
CA LYS A 442 -18.41 28.38 -3.21
C LYS A 442 -17.49 27.63 -4.18
N ILE A 443 -17.40 28.10 -5.42
CA ILE A 443 -16.53 27.52 -6.46
C ILE A 443 -15.12 28.11 -6.36
N ARG A 444 -14.13 27.28 -6.02
CA ARG A 444 -12.70 27.67 -5.96
C ARG A 444 -11.88 27.19 -7.16
N SER A 445 -12.27 26.07 -7.77
CA SER A 445 -11.54 25.47 -8.90
C SER A 445 -12.51 24.91 -9.92
N LEU A 446 -12.15 25.08 -11.20
CA LEU A 446 -12.83 24.47 -12.35
C LEU A 446 -11.83 23.71 -13.22
N ALA A 447 -12.27 22.60 -13.79
CA ALA A 447 -11.54 21.89 -14.84
C ALA A 447 -12.50 21.48 -15.96
N TYR A 448 -12.10 21.73 -17.20
CA TYR A 448 -12.77 21.19 -18.38
C TYR A 448 -12.20 19.82 -18.70
N SER A 449 -13.05 18.87 -19.07
CA SER A 449 -12.58 17.63 -19.68
C SER A 449 -12.01 17.93 -21.08
N PRO A 450 -10.86 17.34 -21.46
CA PRO A 450 -10.29 17.53 -22.80
C PRO A 450 -11.23 17.16 -23.94
N ASP A 451 -12.12 16.18 -23.74
CA ASP A 451 -13.15 15.79 -24.70
C ASP A 451 -14.33 16.79 -24.81
N GLY A 452 -14.38 17.80 -23.94
CA GLY A 452 -15.39 18.86 -23.94
C GLY A 452 -16.76 18.46 -23.40
N HIS A 453 -16.96 17.23 -22.93
CA HIS A 453 -18.25 16.75 -22.46
C HIS A 453 -18.58 17.16 -21.02
N TRP A 454 -17.57 17.38 -20.18
CA TRP A 454 -17.72 17.56 -18.75
C TRP A 454 -16.96 18.79 -18.23
N ILE A 455 -17.53 19.41 -17.19
CA ILE A 455 -16.83 20.34 -16.31
C ILE A 455 -16.86 19.77 -14.89
N ALA A 456 -15.71 19.78 -14.23
CA ALA A 456 -15.60 19.48 -12.82
C ALA A 456 -15.50 20.79 -12.02
N SER A 457 -16.30 20.91 -10.97
CA SER A 457 -16.25 22.00 -10.01
C SER A 457 -16.18 21.47 -8.59
N ASN A 458 -15.65 22.26 -7.66
CA ASN A 458 -15.76 21.92 -6.24
C ASN A 458 -17.04 22.47 -5.62
N ASN A 459 -17.65 21.69 -4.72
CA ASN A 459 -18.73 22.08 -3.83
C ASN A 459 -18.28 21.80 -2.38
N GLY A 460 -17.50 22.70 -1.81
CA GLY A 460 -16.90 22.52 -0.49
C GLY A 460 -15.84 21.40 -0.46
N VAL A 461 -16.24 20.20 -0.06
CA VAL A 461 -15.36 19.01 0.06
C VAL A 461 -15.55 18.01 -1.08
N GLU A 462 -16.52 18.23 -1.97
CA GLU A 462 -16.91 17.29 -3.02
C GLU A 462 -16.59 17.84 -4.41
N VAL A 463 -16.31 16.95 -5.37
CA VAL A 463 -16.19 17.32 -6.78
C VAL A 463 -17.52 17.00 -7.46
N GLN A 464 -18.11 17.98 -8.14
CA GLN A 464 -19.34 17.84 -8.90
C GLN A 464 -19.02 17.91 -10.41
N LEU A 465 -19.54 16.94 -11.16
CA LEU A 465 -19.47 16.96 -12.63
C LEU A 465 -20.71 17.59 -13.24
N TRP A 466 -20.52 18.31 -14.34
CA TRP A 466 -21.56 18.98 -15.12
C TRP A 466 -21.44 18.60 -16.58
N ASN A 467 -22.52 18.12 -17.17
CA ASN A 467 -22.51 17.86 -18.60
C ASN A 467 -22.57 19.19 -19.36
N VAL A 468 -21.64 19.44 -20.27
CA VAL A 468 -21.53 20.72 -20.98
C VAL A 468 -22.71 20.96 -21.94
N VAL A 469 -23.24 19.88 -22.53
CA VAL A 469 -24.32 19.93 -23.53
C VAL A 469 -25.68 20.01 -22.85
N THR A 470 -26.00 19.08 -21.94
CA THR A 470 -27.31 19.03 -21.27
C THR A 470 -27.42 20.03 -20.12
N ARG A 471 -26.28 20.44 -19.55
CA ARG A 471 -26.17 21.32 -18.37
C ARG A 471 -26.75 20.75 -17.09
N GLU A 472 -26.95 19.44 -17.07
CA GLU A 472 -27.42 18.71 -15.90
C GLU A 472 -26.24 18.29 -15.01
N PRO A 473 -26.45 18.21 -13.69
CA PRO A 473 -25.45 17.65 -12.77
C PRO A 473 -25.27 16.16 -13.03
N GLY A 474 -24.02 15.73 -13.22
CA GLY A 474 -23.60 14.34 -13.26
C GLY A 474 -23.19 13.81 -11.88
N SER A 475 -22.21 12.91 -11.89
CA SER A 475 -21.68 12.26 -10.67
C SER A 475 -21.07 13.23 -9.67
N VAL A 476 -21.20 12.90 -8.38
CA VAL A 476 -20.59 13.61 -7.25
C VAL A 476 -19.50 12.72 -6.65
N LEU A 477 -18.27 13.20 -6.64
CA LEU A 477 -17.11 12.47 -6.11
C LEU A 477 -16.93 12.85 -4.65
N ARG A 478 -17.18 11.89 -3.75
CA ARG A 478 -17.16 12.07 -2.30
C ARG A 478 -15.98 11.35 -1.69
N GLY A 479 -15.24 12.03 -0.80
CA GLY A 479 -14.18 11.36 -0.02
C GLY A 479 -13.20 12.29 0.67
N HIS A 480 -12.99 13.53 0.19
CA HIS A 480 -12.17 14.50 0.92
C HIS A 480 -12.84 14.92 2.22
N THR A 481 -12.05 15.17 3.25
CA THR A 481 -12.53 15.54 4.60
C THR A 481 -12.49 17.04 4.87
N ARG A 482 -11.81 17.79 3.99
CA ARG A 482 -11.67 19.25 4.04
C ARG A 482 -11.84 19.87 2.66
N THR A 483 -11.81 21.19 2.61
CA THR A 483 -12.09 21.98 1.40
C THR A 483 -11.12 21.66 0.27
N LEU A 484 -11.69 21.45 -0.93
CA LEU A 484 -10.98 21.27 -2.18
C LEU A 484 -10.33 22.58 -2.66
N THR A 485 -9.10 22.47 -3.14
CA THR A 485 -8.28 23.61 -3.58
C THR A 485 -8.04 23.60 -5.09
N GLY A 486 -7.82 22.43 -5.70
CA GLY A 486 -7.60 22.30 -7.14
C GLY A 486 -8.20 21.01 -7.72
N ILE A 487 -8.59 21.07 -8.99
CA ILE A 487 -9.12 19.95 -9.77
C ILE A 487 -8.45 19.94 -11.15
N ALA A 488 -8.09 18.77 -11.65
CA ALA A 488 -7.56 18.58 -13.00
C ALA A 488 -8.11 17.30 -13.65
N PHE A 489 -8.43 17.36 -14.94
CA PHE A 489 -8.71 16.16 -15.74
C PHE A 489 -7.42 15.60 -16.34
N SER A 490 -7.36 14.28 -16.50
CA SER A 490 -6.32 13.65 -17.31
C SER A 490 -6.51 14.01 -18.79
N PRO A 491 -5.43 14.06 -19.59
CA PRO A 491 -5.49 14.41 -21.02
C PRO A 491 -6.41 13.50 -21.86
N ASN A 492 -6.58 12.25 -21.44
CA ASN A 492 -7.48 11.28 -22.07
C ASN A 492 -8.94 11.34 -21.53
N SER A 493 -9.25 12.28 -20.65
CA SER A 493 -10.56 12.46 -19.98
C SER A 493 -11.02 11.27 -19.12
N GLN A 494 -10.16 10.28 -18.86
CA GLN A 494 -10.53 9.07 -18.11
C GLN A 494 -10.46 9.27 -16.59
N TRP A 495 -9.62 10.19 -16.11
CA TRP A 495 -9.36 10.39 -14.70
C TRP A 495 -9.50 11.83 -14.28
N ILE A 496 -9.80 12.03 -12.99
CA ILE A 496 -9.84 13.33 -12.33
C ILE A 496 -8.91 13.27 -11.14
N ALA A 497 -8.05 14.27 -10.99
CA ALA A 497 -7.24 14.48 -9.80
C ALA A 497 -7.79 15.67 -9.02
N SER A 498 -7.95 15.50 -7.70
CA SER A 498 -8.42 16.56 -6.80
C SER A 498 -7.46 16.74 -5.63
N SER A 499 -7.18 18.00 -5.28
CA SER A 499 -6.33 18.39 -4.14
C SER A 499 -7.14 19.08 -3.07
N SER A 500 -6.73 18.94 -1.81
CA SER A 500 -7.50 19.42 -0.66
C SER A 500 -6.63 19.87 0.52
N ASN A 501 -7.26 20.68 1.37
CA ASN A 501 -6.75 21.06 2.69
C ASN A 501 -6.66 19.88 3.67
N ASP A 502 -7.08 18.68 3.30
CA ASP A 502 -6.86 17.45 4.07
C ASP A 502 -5.47 16.83 3.83
N GLN A 503 -4.58 17.55 3.14
CA GLN A 503 -3.19 17.15 2.85
C GLN A 503 -3.09 15.98 1.85
N THR A 504 -4.19 15.62 1.19
CA THR A 504 -4.23 14.52 0.21
C THR A 504 -4.53 15.01 -1.19
N VAL A 505 -4.07 14.22 -2.17
CA VAL A 505 -4.54 14.26 -3.56
C VAL A 505 -5.32 12.97 -3.81
N ARG A 506 -6.47 13.04 -4.47
CA ARG A 506 -7.26 11.87 -4.83
C ARG A 506 -7.39 11.73 -6.33
N LEU A 507 -7.24 10.51 -6.82
CA LEU A 507 -7.50 10.15 -8.22
C LEU A 507 -8.83 9.41 -8.31
N TRP A 508 -9.67 9.84 -9.26
CA TRP A 508 -11.00 9.30 -9.50
C TRP A 508 -11.12 8.84 -10.94
N ASP A 509 -11.93 7.81 -11.15
CA ASP A 509 -12.40 7.44 -12.47
C ASP A 509 -13.50 8.42 -12.92
N ALA A 510 -13.29 9.10 -14.05
CA ALA A 510 -14.19 10.16 -14.50
C ALA A 510 -15.55 9.63 -14.97
N LEU A 511 -15.62 8.38 -15.44
CA LEU A 511 -16.83 7.77 -15.97
C LEU A 511 -17.74 7.26 -14.85
N THR A 512 -17.17 6.52 -13.91
CA THR A 512 -17.89 5.85 -12.81
C THR A 512 -17.97 6.71 -11.55
N GLY A 513 -17.07 7.67 -11.39
CA GLY A 513 -16.93 8.49 -10.19
C GLY A 513 -16.32 7.75 -8.99
N THR A 514 -15.75 6.56 -9.22
CA THR A 514 -15.12 5.75 -8.18
C THR A 514 -13.74 6.30 -7.79
N LEU A 515 -13.37 6.19 -6.51
CA LEU A 515 -12.04 6.54 -6.04
C LEU A 515 -11.05 5.44 -6.46
N ILE A 516 -10.05 5.82 -7.27
CA ILE A 516 -8.99 4.92 -7.72
C ILE A 516 -7.87 4.87 -6.66
N SER A 517 -7.42 6.03 -6.19
CA SER A 517 -6.29 6.11 -5.27
C SER A 517 -6.34 7.38 -4.41
N THR A 518 -5.83 7.29 -3.19
CA THR A 518 -5.56 8.44 -2.31
C THR A 518 -4.05 8.58 -2.16
N LEU A 519 -3.51 9.64 -2.72
CA LEU A 519 -2.09 9.99 -2.72
C LEU A 519 -1.79 10.80 -1.45
N VAL A 520 -1.17 10.14 -0.49
CA VAL A 520 -0.81 10.72 0.82
C VAL A 520 0.68 11.03 0.83
N GLY A 521 1.04 12.19 1.35
CA GLY A 521 2.45 12.52 1.58
C GLY A 521 2.74 13.98 1.88
N HIS A 522 1.90 14.92 1.43
CA HIS A 522 2.09 16.32 1.81
C HIS A 522 2.01 16.49 3.33
N SER A 523 2.92 17.28 3.91
CA SER A 523 2.93 17.61 5.34
C SER A 523 1.97 18.76 5.68
N ASN A 524 1.48 19.48 4.67
CA ASN A 524 0.61 20.63 4.82
C ASN A 524 -0.46 20.67 3.72
N LEU A 525 -1.32 21.70 3.74
CA LEU A 525 -2.48 21.83 2.86
C LEU A 525 -2.03 21.84 1.39
N VAL A 526 -2.63 20.98 0.56
CA VAL A 526 -2.35 20.95 -0.87
C VAL A 526 -3.10 22.10 -1.53
N SER A 527 -2.40 22.96 -2.27
CA SER A 527 -2.93 24.20 -2.84
C SER A 527 -3.32 24.06 -4.31
N CYS A 528 -2.66 23.17 -5.06
CA CYS A 528 -2.90 22.96 -6.48
C CYS A 528 -2.58 21.54 -6.93
N VAL A 529 -3.16 21.12 -8.06
CA VAL A 529 -2.91 19.84 -8.71
C VAL A 529 -2.99 20.00 -10.22
N THR A 530 -2.15 19.28 -10.97
CA THR A 530 -2.17 19.25 -12.43
C THR A 530 -1.68 17.92 -12.99
N PHE A 531 -2.18 17.51 -14.15
CA PHE A 531 -1.67 16.36 -14.89
C PHE A 531 -0.57 16.77 -15.87
N SER A 532 0.37 15.86 -16.11
CA SER A 532 1.26 15.96 -17.28
C SER A 532 0.45 15.79 -18.58
N PRO A 533 0.91 16.38 -19.71
CA PRO A 533 0.19 16.30 -20.99
C PRO A 533 0.01 14.89 -21.56
N ASP A 534 0.83 13.93 -21.14
CA ASP A 534 0.72 12.51 -21.49
C ASP A 534 -0.18 11.71 -20.52
N GLY A 535 -0.59 12.31 -19.39
CA GLY A 535 -1.42 11.67 -18.37
C GLY A 535 -0.69 10.67 -17.49
N LEU A 536 0.64 10.56 -17.61
CA LEU A 536 1.45 9.59 -16.87
C LEU A 536 1.91 10.10 -15.51
N GLN A 537 1.74 11.40 -15.23
CA GLN A 537 2.17 12.02 -13.97
C GLN A 537 1.15 13.03 -13.46
N ILE A 538 1.10 13.18 -12.14
CA ILE A 538 0.40 14.27 -11.45
C ILE A 538 1.45 15.07 -10.69
N ALA A 539 1.33 16.40 -10.72
CA ALA A 539 2.08 17.29 -9.83
C ALA A 539 1.13 17.99 -8.88
N SER A 540 1.49 18.06 -7.60
CA SER A 540 0.75 18.79 -6.57
C SER A 540 1.67 19.62 -5.70
N GLY A 541 1.23 20.83 -5.37
CA GLY A 541 1.98 21.77 -4.52
C GLY A 541 1.30 21.96 -3.18
N ASP A 542 2.08 22.20 -2.13
CA ASP A 542 1.57 22.52 -0.78
C ASP A 542 2.04 23.89 -0.25
N LEU A 543 1.50 24.24 0.93
CA LEU A 543 1.85 25.49 1.62
C LEU A 543 3.24 25.50 2.25
N ASP A 544 3.90 24.36 2.42
CA ASP A 544 5.28 24.27 2.93
C ASP A 544 6.31 24.59 1.84
N GLY A 545 5.86 24.76 0.59
CA GLY A 545 6.75 25.04 -0.53
C GLY A 545 7.23 23.78 -1.26
N MET A 546 6.62 22.63 -1.00
CA MET A 546 6.97 21.37 -1.64
C MET A 546 6.02 21.07 -2.80
N VAL A 547 6.59 20.72 -3.96
CA VAL A 547 5.89 20.06 -5.05
C VAL A 547 6.18 18.56 -4.99
N ARG A 548 5.13 17.76 -4.94
CA ARG A 548 5.20 16.31 -5.09
C ARG A 548 4.79 15.91 -6.51
N LEU A 549 5.52 14.94 -7.03
CA LEU A 549 5.22 14.31 -8.30
C LEU A 549 4.72 12.89 -8.00
N TRP A 550 3.72 12.45 -8.76
CA TRP A 550 3.10 11.15 -8.63
C TRP A 550 3.08 10.49 -10.00
N GLU A 551 3.55 9.26 -10.10
CA GLU A 551 3.32 8.46 -11.31
C GLU A 551 1.85 8.04 -11.35
N VAL A 552 1.29 7.92 -12.55
CA VAL A 552 -0.05 7.40 -12.77
C VAL A 552 0.07 6.15 -13.62
N ASP A 553 0.06 4.99 -12.96
CA ASP A 553 0.13 3.70 -13.65
C ASP A 553 -1.28 3.18 -13.97
N SER A 554 -1.44 2.63 -15.17
CA SER A 554 -2.67 1.93 -15.62
C SER A 554 -3.05 0.74 -14.72
N GLY A 555 -2.11 0.26 -13.90
CA GLY A 555 -2.31 -0.82 -12.92
C GLY A 555 -3.08 -0.39 -11.66
N TRP A 556 -3.34 0.90 -11.45
CA TRP A 556 -4.15 1.34 -10.31
C TRP A 556 -5.60 0.82 -10.39
N SER A 557 -6.07 0.51 -11.61
CA SER A 557 -7.35 -0.15 -11.88
C SER A 557 -7.46 -1.56 -11.28
N SER A 558 -6.35 -2.28 -11.09
CA SER A 558 -6.32 -3.63 -10.50
C SER A 558 -5.87 -3.64 -9.04
N HIS A 559 -5.54 -2.47 -8.47
CA HIS A 559 -5.24 -2.31 -7.04
C HIS A 559 -6.46 -1.93 -6.20
N GLY A 560 -7.67 -2.09 -6.76
CA GLY A 560 -8.88 -2.17 -5.96
C GLY A 560 -8.79 -3.34 -5.00
N LEU A 561 -8.86 -3.04 -3.70
CA LEU A 561 -8.63 -3.93 -2.55
C LEU A 561 -7.14 -4.18 -2.22
N ARG A 562 -6.44 -3.11 -1.81
CA ARG A 562 -5.55 -3.27 -0.66
C ARG A 562 -6.40 -3.33 0.60
N ASP A 563 -7.04 -4.48 0.83
CA ASP A 563 -7.28 -4.92 2.19
C ASP A 563 -5.89 -5.27 2.75
N GLY A 564 -5.15 -4.24 3.17
CA GLY A 564 -4.01 -4.43 4.04
C GLY A 564 -4.56 -5.03 5.33
N GLU A 565 -4.69 -6.35 5.38
CA GLU A 565 -5.27 -6.98 6.56
C GLU A 565 -4.39 -6.65 7.75
N ARG A 566 -5.04 -6.05 8.74
CA ARG A 566 -4.44 -5.54 9.97
C ARG A 566 -3.53 -6.58 10.62
N VAL A 567 -2.31 -6.15 10.96
CA VAL A 567 -1.47 -6.84 11.92
C VAL A 567 -1.96 -6.48 13.33
N GLY A 568 -2.29 -7.49 14.13
CA GLY A 568 -2.67 -7.31 15.53
C GLY A 568 -1.44 -7.12 16.44
N GLU A 569 -1.44 -7.61 17.69
CA GLU A 569 -0.19 -7.62 18.47
C GLU A 569 0.88 -8.46 17.78
N LEU A 570 2.08 -7.94 17.91
CA LEU A 570 3.36 -8.57 17.63
C LEU A 570 4.07 -8.88 18.93
N THR A 571 4.80 -9.99 18.93
CA THR A 571 5.70 -10.35 20.01
C THR A 571 6.92 -11.06 19.49
N TYR A 572 8.06 -10.86 20.17
CA TYR A 572 9.24 -11.69 19.95
C TYR A 572 9.04 -13.06 20.59
N THR A 573 9.62 -14.09 19.97
CA THR A 573 9.85 -15.36 20.65
C THR A 573 10.85 -15.15 21.78
N VAL A 574 10.80 -16.04 22.77
CA VAL A 574 11.58 -15.96 24.01
C VAL A 574 13.08 -15.98 23.75
N ASP A 575 13.50 -16.70 22.71
CA ASP A 575 14.88 -16.75 22.25
C ASP A 575 15.30 -15.52 21.43
N GLY A 576 14.38 -14.58 21.18
CA GLY A 576 14.61 -13.36 20.42
C GLY A 576 14.82 -13.58 18.92
N ARG A 577 14.72 -14.81 18.42
CA ARG A 577 15.08 -15.17 17.04
C ARG A 577 13.97 -14.98 16.04
N ASN A 578 12.72 -15.02 16.48
CA ASN A 578 11.57 -14.85 15.61
C ASN A 578 10.62 -13.80 16.17
N ILE A 579 9.90 -13.15 15.27
CA ILE A 579 8.81 -12.24 15.56
C ILE A 579 7.54 -12.94 15.10
N GLN A 580 6.50 -12.90 15.91
CA GLN A 580 5.22 -13.46 15.57
C GLN A 580 4.18 -12.36 15.64
N ALA A 581 3.30 -12.34 14.65
CA ALA A 581 2.17 -11.44 14.62
C ALA A 581 0.97 -12.15 14.00
N TYR A 582 -0.21 -11.74 14.43
CA TYR A 582 -1.45 -12.30 13.94
C TYR A 582 -2.09 -11.36 12.92
N LYS A 583 -2.51 -11.94 11.79
CA LYS A 583 -3.07 -11.22 10.65
C LYS A 583 -4.46 -11.79 10.36
N SER A 584 -5.48 -10.95 10.53
CA SER A 584 -6.92 -11.32 10.53
C SER A 584 -7.22 -12.58 11.38
N ARG A 585 -8.48 -13.05 11.41
CA ARG A 585 -9.00 -13.93 12.48
C ARG A 585 -8.50 -15.39 12.45
N LEU A 586 -7.59 -15.76 11.53
CA LEU A 586 -7.21 -17.17 11.29
C LEU A 586 -5.73 -17.43 10.94
N LEU A 587 -4.87 -16.43 10.73
CA LEU A 587 -3.47 -16.64 10.32
C LEU A 587 -2.43 -16.13 11.34
N LEU A 588 -1.58 -17.06 11.81
CA LEU A 588 -0.38 -16.75 12.57
C LEU A 588 0.82 -16.71 11.62
N GLN A 589 1.46 -15.55 11.53
CA GLN A 589 2.67 -15.36 10.73
C GLN A 589 3.89 -15.27 11.65
N GLN A 590 5.00 -15.89 11.22
CA GLN A 590 6.27 -15.81 11.91
C GLN A 590 7.32 -15.25 10.96
N TRP A 591 8.09 -14.28 11.44
CA TRP A 591 9.24 -13.74 10.76
C TRP A 591 10.49 -14.11 11.53
N ASN A 592 11.58 -14.44 10.84
CA ASN A 592 12.89 -14.42 11.47
C ASN A 592 13.26 -12.97 11.83
N SER A 593 13.71 -12.75 13.05
CA SER A 593 14.07 -11.41 13.56
C SER A 593 15.26 -10.78 12.85
N GLU A 594 16.23 -11.59 12.42
CA GLU A 594 17.45 -11.13 11.75
C GLU A 594 17.22 -10.99 10.24
N THR A 595 16.60 -11.99 9.61
CA THR A 595 16.49 -12.06 8.14
C THR A 595 15.17 -11.54 7.59
N GLY A 596 14.14 -11.37 8.43
CA GLY A 596 12.79 -11.01 7.96
C GLY A 596 12.09 -12.10 7.16
N GLU A 597 12.66 -13.31 7.06
CA GLU A 597 12.06 -14.43 6.33
C GLU A 597 10.73 -14.84 6.96
N LEU A 598 9.67 -14.81 6.15
CA LEU A 598 8.33 -15.19 6.59
C LEU A 598 8.17 -16.71 6.51
N SER A 599 7.79 -17.32 7.63
CA SER A 599 7.30 -18.70 7.70
C SER A 599 5.87 -18.71 8.21
N LEU A 600 5.05 -19.58 7.59
CA LEU A 600 3.70 -19.85 8.08
C LEU A 600 3.80 -20.95 9.13
N ILE A 601 3.28 -20.70 10.33
CA ILE A 601 3.17 -21.75 11.34
C ILE A 601 1.91 -22.56 11.00
N PRO A 602 2.04 -23.86 10.71
CA PRO A 602 0.88 -24.71 10.48
C PRO A 602 0.16 -24.93 11.81
N ASN A 603 -0.78 -24.04 12.13
CA ASN A 603 -1.74 -24.28 13.19
C ASN A 603 -3.04 -24.73 12.53
N GLU A 604 -3.33 -26.03 12.62
CA GLU A 604 -4.69 -26.51 12.44
C GLU A 604 -5.53 -25.98 13.60
N PHE A 605 -6.15 -24.81 13.42
CA PHE A 605 -7.24 -24.41 14.29
C PHE A 605 -8.43 -25.31 13.95
N PRO A 606 -8.85 -26.22 14.84
CA PRO A 606 -9.82 -27.27 14.55
C PRO A 606 -11.25 -26.73 14.33
N GLU A 607 -11.46 -25.43 14.53
CA GLU A 607 -12.77 -24.81 14.59
C GLU A 607 -12.82 -23.64 13.60
N THR A 608 -13.89 -23.55 12.80
CA THR A 608 -14.20 -22.45 11.87
C THR A 608 -14.56 -21.15 12.61
N LYS A 609 -14.02 -20.96 13.82
CA LYS A 609 -14.39 -19.90 14.75
C LYS A 609 -13.34 -18.82 14.75
N ASP A 610 -13.84 -17.61 14.76
CA ASP A 610 -13.04 -16.40 14.73
C ASP A 610 -12.23 -16.22 16.03
N ILE A 611 -10.92 -16.05 15.89
CA ILE A 611 -10.02 -15.73 17.00
C ILE A 611 -10.18 -14.25 17.36
N SER A 612 -10.29 -13.95 18.65
CA SER A 612 -10.48 -12.58 19.16
C SER A 612 -9.34 -12.07 20.03
N ALA A 613 -8.57 -12.94 20.71
CA ALA A 613 -7.40 -12.58 21.52
C ALA A 613 -6.42 -13.75 21.62
N MET A 614 -5.14 -13.49 21.86
CA MET A 614 -4.12 -14.54 22.08
C MET A 614 -3.07 -14.11 23.10
N ALA A 615 -2.47 -15.08 23.80
CA ALA A 615 -1.36 -14.83 24.72
C ALA A 615 -0.40 -16.04 24.77
N ARG A 616 0.91 -15.80 24.81
CA ARG A 616 1.91 -16.88 24.85
C ARG A 616 2.59 -16.97 26.21
N SER A 617 2.92 -18.18 26.65
CA SER A 617 3.72 -18.40 27.86
C SER A 617 5.14 -17.87 27.67
N ARG A 618 5.77 -17.39 28.75
CA ARG A 618 7.15 -16.88 28.75
C ARG A 618 8.19 -17.95 28.37
N ASP A 619 7.89 -19.24 28.50
CA ASP A 619 8.77 -20.33 28.04
C ASP A 619 8.59 -20.65 26.54
N GLY A 620 7.63 -20.00 25.88
CA GLY A 620 7.34 -20.18 24.46
C GLY A 620 6.70 -21.52 24.12
N LYS A 621 6.42 -22.39 25.09
CA LYS A 621 5.91 -23.74 24.83
C LYS A 621 4.42 -23.77 24.56
N GLN A 622 3.66 -22.78 25.06
CA GLN A 622 2.21 -22.77 24.94
C GLN A 622 1.66 -21.44 24.45
N LEU A 623 0.61 -21.53 23.63
CA LEU A 623 -0.19 -20.43 23.14
C LEU A 623 -1.62 -20.59 23.67
N ALA A 624 -2.16 -19.55 24.29
CA ALA A 624 -3.56 -19.44 24.66
C ALA A 624 -4.30 -18.63 23.59
N VAL A 625 -5.43 -19.12 23.10
CA VAL A 625 -6.20 -18.54 21.99
C VAL A 625 -7.65 -18.37 22.42
N GLY A 626 -8.12 -17.14 22.52
CA GLY A 626 -9.52 -16.79 22.79
C GLY A 626 -10.32 -16.59 21.52
N TYR A 627 -11.57 -17.04 21.51
CA TYR A 627 -12.48 -17.00 20.37
C TYR A 627 -13.65 -16.04 20.61
N THR A 628 -14.34 -15.67 19.52
CA THR A 628 -15.55 -14.81 19.56
C THR A 628 -16.73 -15.42 20.30
N ASP A 629 -16.74 -16.73 20.52
CA ASP A 629 -17.75 -17.42 21.32
C ASP A 629 -17.43 -17.47 22.83
N GLY A 630 -16.32 -16.84 23.26
CA GLY A 630 -15.89 -16.83 24.66
C GLY A 630 -15.08 -18.06 25.09
N SER A 631 -14.82 -19.00 24.19
CA SER A 631 -13.92 -20.12 24.49
C SER A 631 -12.45 -19.69 24.43
N ILE A 632 -11.60 -20.35 25.21
CA ILE A 632 -10.13 -20.20 25.13
C ILE A 632 -9.51 -21.60 24.96
N ARG A 633 -8.58 -21.76 24.03
CA ARG A 633 -7.81 -22.99 23.80
C ARG A 633 -6.36 -22.80 24.18
N LEU A 634 -5.78 -23.80 24.85
CA LEU A 634 -4.33 -23.89 24.97
C LEU A 634 -3.78 -24.78 23.85
N GLN A 635 -2.70 -24.35 23.20
CA GLN A 635 -2.04 -25.08 22.14
C GLN A 635 -0.55 -25.23 22.46
N ASN A 636 0.01 -26.41 22.22
CA ASN A 636 1.45 -26.62 22.30
C ASN A 636 2.11 -26.09 21.02
N CYS A 637 3.03 -25.13 21.16
CA CYS A 637 3.67 -24.49 20.01
C CYS A 637 4.71 -25.37 19.31
N GLN A 638 5.22 -26.43 19.95
CA GLN A 638 6.22 -27.31 19.38
C GLN A 638 5.59 -28.47 18.59
N THR A 639 4.48 -29.01 19.10
CA THR A 639 3.83 -30.19 18.50
C THR A 639 2.56 -29.84 17.73
N GLY A 640 2.08 -28.59 17.81
CA GLY A 640 0.78 -28.18 17.30
C GLY A 640 -0.40 -28.77 18.08
N ALA A 641 -0.15 -29.66 19.05
CA ALA A 641 -1.17 -30.43 19.74
C ALA A 641 -2.08 -29.52 20.58
N LEU A 642 -3.39 -29.77 20.44
CA LEU A 642 -4.42 -29.05 21.17
C LEU A 642 -4.44 -29.52 22.62
N GLY A 643 -4.24 -28.58 23.53
CA GLY A 643 -4.46 -28.73 24.97
C GLY A 643 -5.93 -28.53 25.35
N PRO A 644 -6.21 -28.41 26.67
CA PRO A 644 -7.57 -28.31 27.17
C PRO A 644 -8.24 -26.98 26.75
N ALA A 645 -9.55 -27.04 26.51
CA ALA A 645 -10.36 -25.86 26.22
C ALA A 645 -10.97 -25.31 27.51
N LEU A 646 -10.75 -24.03 27.77
CA LEU A 646 -11.34 -23.25 28.86
C LEU A 646 -12.61 -22.58 28.31
N LYS A 647 -13.79 -23.11 28.63
CA LYS A 647 -15.07 -22.64 28.08
C LYS A 647 -15.97 -22.09 29.17
N GLU A 648 -15.75 -20.84 29.59
CA GLU A 648 -16.59 -20.21 30.61
C GLU A 648 -17.03 -18.77 30.36
N HIS A 649 -16.48 -18.07 29.36
CA HIS A 649 -17.05 -16.77 28.99
C HIS A 649 -18.27 -16.98 28.09
N SER A 650 -19.31 -16.16 28.30
CA SER A 650 -20.54 -16.13 27.51
C SER A 650 -20.44 -15.22 26.29
N HIS A 651 -19.44 -14.35 26.27
CA HIS A 651 -19.20 -13.36 25.22
C HIS A 651 -17.77 -13.44 24.70
N GLN A 652 -17.53 -12.81 23.54
CA GLN A 652 -16.23 -12.69 22.90
C GLN A 652 -15.12 -12.29 23.87
N ILE A 653 -13.97 -12.97 23.79
CA ILE A 653 -12.78 -12.59 24.55
C ILE A 653 -12.17 -11.32 23.94
N GLU A 654 -12.11 -10.24 24.71
CA GLU A 654 -11.57 -8.94 24.31
C GLU A 654 -10.08 -8.79 24.62
N ARG A 655 -9.62 -9.44 25.68
CA ARG A 655 -8.20 -9.44 26.12
C ARG A 655 -7.84 -10.79 26.72
N LEU A 656 -6.62 -11.22 26.44
CA LEU A 656 -6.02 -12.43 26.99
C LEU A 656 -4.54 -12.14 27.27
N ILE A 657 -4.05 -12.42 28.48
CA ILE A 657 -2.64 -12.27 28.82
C ILE A 657 -2.13 -13.48 29.59
N TYR A 658 -0.83 -13.73 29.47
CA TYR A 658 -0.13 -14.79 30.18
C TYR A 658 0.82 -14.19 31.21
N SER A 659 0.88 -14.75 32.41
CA SER A 659 1.84 -14.30 33.41
C SER A 659 3.26 -14.68 33.02
N GLN A 660 4.21 -13.82 33.41
CA GLN A 660 5.63 -14.07 33.17
C GLN A 660 6.16 -15.32 33.89
N CYS A 661 5.51 -15.79 34.96
CA CYS A 661 5.86 -17.03 35.65
C CYS A 661 5.26 -18.29 35.00
N CYS A 662 4.61 -18.19 33.83
CA CYS A 662 3.97 -19.28 33.10
C CYS A 662 2.86 -20.04 33.85
N ARG A 663 2.43 -19.55 35.01
CA ARG A 663 1.42 -20.20 35.85
C ARG A 663 0.00 -19.69 35.59
N TRP A 664 -0.14 -18.39 35.37
CA TRP A 664 -1.45 -17.73 35.36
C TRP A 664 -1.81 -17.25 33.95
N ILE A 665 -3.08 -17.34 33.61
CA ILE A 665 -3.66 -16.71 32.42
C ILE A 665 -4.80 -15.81 32.92
N ALA A 666 -4.88 -14.58 32.42
CA ALA A 666 -6.02 -13.70 32.68
C ALA A 666 -6.76 -13.40 31.37
N SER A 667 -8.09 -13.50 31.41
CA SER A 667 -8.96 -13.25 30.27
C SER A 667 -10.09 -12.29 30.63
N VAL A 668 -10.53 -11.52 29.64
CA VAL A 668 -11.64 -10.56 29.76
C VAL A 668 -12.58 -10.74 28.58
N ASP A 669 -13.88 -10.82 28.84
CA ASP A 669 -14.92 -10.85 27.80
C ASP A 669 -15.60 -9.49 27.56
N GLY A 670 -16.47 -9.44 26.56
CA GLY A 670 -17.29 -8.27 26.21
C GLY A 670 -18.20 -7.76 27.33
N ASP A 671 -18.50 -8.57 28.36
CA ASP A 671 -19.28 -8.17 29.54
C ASP A 671 -18.38 -7.57 30.65
N ASN A 672 -17.07 -7.44 30.40
CA ASN A 672 -16.06 -7.00 31.37
C ASN A 672 -15.85 -7.98 32.53
N ILE A 673 -16.12 -9.27 32.34
CA ILE A 673 -15.84 -10.30 33.34
C ILE A 673 -14.37 -10.71 33.22
N VAL A 674 -13.63 -10.59 34.33
CA VAL A 674 -12.22 -10.99 34.40
C VAL A 674 -12.10 -12.38 35.04
N ARG A 675 -11.55 -13.34 34.28
CA ARG A 675 -11.24 -14.69 34.78
C ARG A 675 -9.74 -14.88 34.90
N LEU A 676 -9.32 -15.54 35.99
CA LEU A 676 -7.93 -15.93 36.21
C LEU A 676 -7.84 -17.46 36.24
N TRP A 677 -6.98 -18.02 35.40
CA TRP A 677 -6.80 -19.45 35.24
C TRP A 677 -5.46 -19.85 35.85
N ASP A 678 -5.48 -20.75 36.84
CA ASP A 678 -4.29 -21.43 37.35
C ASP A 678 -4.00 -22.67 36.51
N ARG A 679 -2.75 -22.85 36.08
CA ARG A 679 -2.33 -24.01 35.32
C ARG A 679 -1.93 -25.21 36.17
N GLN A 680 -1.67 -25.03 37.46
CA GLN A 680 -1.27 -26.12 38.34
C GLN A 680 -2.47 -26.84 38.97
N ASP A 681 -3.68 -26.28 38.87
CA ASP A 681 -4.89 -26.84 39.44
C ASP A 681 -5.73 -27.55 38.37
N ALA A 682 -6.03 -28.83 38.57
CA ALA A 682 -6.74 -29.67 37.59
C ALA A 682 -8.25 -29.34 37.49
N VAL A 683 -8.77 -28.55 38.42
CA VAL A 683 -10.10 -27.94 38.36
C VAL A 683 -9.91 -26.55 37.77
N GLN A 684 -10.21 -26.40 36.48
CA GLN A 684 -9.98 -25.20 35.66
C GLN A 684 -10.86 -23.99 36.07
N GLN A 685 -10.91 -23.61 37.33
CA GLN A 685 -11.87 -22.61 37.79
C GLN A 685 -11.30 -21.72 38.89
N SER A 686 -11.25 -20.42 38.59
CA SER A 686 -11.70 -19.42 39.54
C SER A 686 -12.09 -18.13 38.82
N ILE A 687 -13.37 -17.78 38.89
CA ILE A 687 -13.82 -16.39 38.70
C ILE A 687 -12.99 -15.55 39.68
N LEU A 688 -12.11 -14.68 39.16
CA LEU A 688 -11.37 -13.78 40.04
C LEU A 688 -12.30 -12.66 40.50
N VAL A 689 -13.19 -12.18 39.61
CA VAL A 689 -14.06 -11.05 39.95
C VAL A 689 -15.34 -11.00 39.10
N GLU A 690 -16.52 -11.24 39.71
CA GLU A 690 -17.74 -10.51 39.33
C GLU A 690 -17.57 -9.11 39.92
N LEU A 691 -17.23 -8.15 39.09
CA LEU A 691 -16.97 -6.80 39.54
C LEU A 691 -18.30 -6.10 39.81
N ASP A 692 -18.51 -5.59 41.03
CA ASP A 692 -19.60 -4.67 41.42
C ASP A 692 -19.44 -3.30 40.71
N TRP A 693 -19.30 -3.29 39.39
CA TRP A 693 -19.13 -2.08 38.60
C TRP A 693 -20.46 -1.67 37.97
N ASP A 694 -20.63 -0.37 37.85
CA ASP A 694 -21.53 0.23 36.87
C ASP A 694 -21.05 -0.27 35.49
N SER A 695 -21.79 -1.19 34.86
CA SER A 695 -21.45 -1.95 33.63
C SER A 695 -21.21 -1.09 32.37
N ARG A 696 -21.05 0.22 32.53
CA ARG A 696 -20.91 1.24 31.49
C ARG A 696 -19.47 1.41 30.96
N TRP A 697 -18.44 0.89 31.64
CA TRP A 697 -17.04 1.20 31.30
C TRP A 697 -16.20 -0.04 30.98
N MET A 698 -15.68 -0.10 29.76
CA MET A 698 -14.89 -1.23 29.25
C MET A 698 -13.51 -1.35 29.93
N ILE A 699 -13.04 -2.58 30.16
CA ILE A 699 -11.64 -2.84 30.55
C ILE A 699 -10.73 -2.62 29.33
N ARG A 700 -9.71 -1.77 29.48
CA ARG A 700 -8.78 -1.40 28.39
C ARG A 700 -7.35 -1.88 28.64
N GLY A 701 -6.94 -1.91 29.90
CA GLY A 701 -5.60 -2.32 30.32
C GLY A 701 -5.63 -3.58 31.18
N LEU A 702 -4.75 -4.53 30.89
CA LEU A 702 -4.59 -5.77 31.65
C LEU A 702 -3.12 -6.19 31.61
N THR A 703 -2.46 -6.31 32.77
CA THR A 703 -1.03 -6.68 32.82
C THR A 703 -0.65 -7.35 34.14
N PHE A 704 0.27 -8.33 34.09
CA PHE A 704 0.86 -8.97 35.27
C PHE A 704 2.19 -8.30 35.63
N SER A 705 2.48 -8.28 36.93
CA SER A 705 3.84 -8.12 37.46
C SER A 705 4.80 -9.18 36.90
N SER A 706 6.10 -8.90 36.92
CA SER A 706 7.16 -9.79 36.47
C SER A 706 7.19 -11.13 37.24
N ALA A 707 6.85 -11.11 38.53
CA ALA A 707 6.70 -12.31 39.36
C ALA A 707 5.35 -13.03 39.13
N GLY A 708 4.36 -12.33 38.57
CA GLY A 708 2.99 -12.83 38.39
C GLY A 708 2.21 -12.98 39.69
N ASP A 709 2.65 -12.33 40.77
CA ASP A 709 1.98 -12.29 42.07
C ASP A 709 0.91 -11.19 42.15
N GLN A 710 1.03 -10.16 41.29
CA GLN A 710 0.07 -9.06 41.14
C GLN A 710 -0.47 -8.95 39.70
N LEU A 711 -1.77 -8.66 39.58
CA LEU A 711 -2.48 -8.36 38.34
C LEU A 711 -3.05 -6.93 38.43
N ALA A 712 -2.72 -6.08 37.44
CA ALA A 712 -3.26 -4.73 37.30
C ALA A 712 -4.35 -4.69 36.22
N LEU A 713 -5.46 -4.00 36.53
CA LEU A 713 -6.65 -3.88 35.70
C LEU A 713 -7.01 -2.40 35.53
N GLY A 714 -6.97 -1.91 34.29
CA GLY A 714 -7.29 -0.53 33.94
C GLY A 714 -8.63 -0.40 33.22
N THR A 715 -9.54 0.39 33.77
CA THR A 715 -10.84 0.71 33.16
C THR A 715 -10.75 1.94 32.26
N TRP A 716 -11.67 2.05 31.29
CA TRP A 716 -11.70 3.16 30.34
C TRP A 716 -11.74 4.54 31.02
N ASN A 717 -12.40 4.68 32.17
CA ASN A 717 -12.47 5.94 32.91
C ASN A 717 -11.19 6.32 33.70
N GLY A 718 -10.08 5.59 33.50
CA GLY A 718 -8.79 5.89 34.11
C GLY A 718 -8.58 5.34 35.52
N THR A 719 -9.47 4.46 36.01
CA THR A 719 -9.26 3.76 37.29
C THR A 719 -8.42 2.50 37.06
N ILE A 720 -7.38 2.31 37.86
CA ILE A 720 -6.56 1.10 37.85
C ILE A 720 -6.65 0.43 39.22
N ARG A 721 -6.95 -0.87 39.21
CA ARG A 721 -7.08 -1.68 40.41
C ARG A 721 -6.09 -2.84 40.38
N PHE A 722 -5.61 -3.20 41.55
CA PHE A 722 -4.60 -4.25 41.72
C PHE A 722 -5.17 -5.44 42.48
N PHE A 723 -4.77 -6.63 42.06
CA PHE A 723 -5.22 -7.89 42.64
C PHE A 723 -4.01 -8.78 42.90
N ASN A 724 -4.01 -9.44 44.05
CA ASN A 724 -3.03 -10.47 44.34
C ASN A 724 -3.51 -11.78 43.70
N THR A 725 -2.67 -12.41 42.86
CA THR A 725 -3.05 -13.58 42.07
C THR A 725 -3.23 -14.84 42.92
N HIS A 726 -2.46 -14.96 44.01
CA HIS A 726 -2.51 -16.11 44.91
C HIS A 726 -3.73 -16.07 45.83
N SER A 727 -3.97 -14.94 46.48
CA SER A 727 -5.11 -14.77 47.39
C SER A 727 -6.41 -14.44 46.65
N ARG A 728 -6.32 -14.05 45.38
CA ARG A 728 -7.43 -13.60 44.53
C ARG A 728 -8.18 -12.38 45.09
N LYS A 729 -7.57 -11.68 46.04
CA LYS A 729 -8.13 -10.49 46.68
C LYS A 729 -7.59 -9.23 46.05
N ARG A 730 -8.46 -8.22 46.01
CA ARG A 730 -8.11 -6.84 45.67
C ARG A 730 -7.12 -6.30 46.72
N LEU A 731 -6.07 -5.62 46.26
CA LEU A 731 -5.18 -4.86 47.12
C LEU A 731 -5.89 -3.59 47.63
N THR A 732 -5.43 -3.03 48.73
CA THR A 732 -6.15 -1.98 49.47
C THR A 732 -6.16 -0.60 48.81
N PHE A 733 -5.37 -0.39 47.76
CA PHE A 733 -5.27 0.89 47.06
C PHE A 733 -5.75 0.77 45.61
N ASP A 734 -6.38 1.84 45.13
CA ASP A 734 -6.67 2.06 43.72
C ASP A 734 -5.86 3.25 43.22
N MET A 735 -5.53 3.22 41.93
CA MET A 735 -5.03 4.39 41.24
C MET A 735 -6.15 4.98 40.39
N LYS A 736 -6.22 6.31 40.33
CA LYS A 736 -7.18 7.01 39.47
C LYS A 736 -6.47 8.11 38.70
N ILE A 737 -6.67 8.11 37.39
CA ILE A 737 -6.25 9.15 36.47
C ILE A 737 -7.53 9.74 35.87
N GLU A 738 -7.63 11.07 35.78
CA GLU A 738 -8.80 11.75 35.21
C GLU A 738 -8.77 11.78 33.68
N GLU A 739 -8.45 10.65 33.05
CA GLU A 739 -8.29 10.55 31.60
C GLU A 739 -8.70 9.17 31.07
N ILE A 740 -8.93 9.12 29.75
CA ILE A 740 -9.22 7.87 29.05
C ILE A 740 -7.95 7.01 28.97
N LEU A 741 -7.97 5.86 29.64
CA LEU A 741 -6.90 4.86 29.63
C LEU A 741 -6.98 4.00 28.36
N ARG A 742 -5.83 3.78 27.72
CA ARG A 742 -5.69 2.95 26.50
C ARG A 742 -4.87 1.69 26.74
N THR A 743 -3.77 1.79 27.48
CA THR A 743 -2.86 0.66 27.74
C THR A 743 -2.12 0.83 29.05
N ILE A 744 -1.69 -0.28 29.67
CA ILE A 744 -0.89 -0.31 30.91
C ILE A 744 0.18 -1.39 30.83
N VAL A 745 1.38 -1.11 31.33
CA VAL A 745 2.51 -2.06 31.34
C VAL A 745 3.39 -1.87 32.57
N TYR A 746 3.73 -2.96 33.26
CA TYR A 746 4.74 -2.95 34.32
C TYR A 746 6.16 -2.80 33.76
N SER A 747 7.00 -2.05 34.47
CA SER A 747 8.44 -2.09 34.27
C SER A 747 9.00 -3.49 34.62
N PRO A 748 10.10 -3.95 34.01
CA PRO A 748 10.65 -5.29 34.26
C PRO A 748 11.02 -5.60 35.73
N ASN A 749 11.24 -4.57 36.55
CA ASN A 749 11.56 -4.69 37.98
C ASN A 749 10.35 -4.44 38.90
N ASP A 750 9.14 -4.33 38.34
CA ASP A 750 7.87 -4.05 39.03
C ASP A 750 7.83 -2.75 39.87
N GLN A 751 8.80 -1.85 39.71
CA GLN A 751 8.85 -0.58 40.45
C GLN A 751 7.94 0.49 39.85
N GLN A 752 7.68 0.43 38.54
CA GLN A 752 6.89 1.42 37.81
C GLN A 752 5.77 0.77 37.01
N LEU A 753 4.65 1.49 36.90
CA LEU A 753 3.56 1.18 35.98
C LEU A 753 3.42 2.32 34.96
N ALA A 754 3.63 2.02 33.69
CA ALA A 754 3.42 2.96 32.59
C ALA A 754 1.98 2.89 32.09
N ILE A 755 1.35 4.04 31.87
CA ILE A 755 -0.07 4.14 31.52
C ILE A 755 -0.22 5.09 30.33
N GLY A 756 -0.66 4.56 29.20
CA GLY A 756 -0.92 5.33 27.99
C GLY A 756 -2.36 5.83 27.96
N THR A 757 -2.54 7.11 27.64
CA THR A 757 -3.86 7.76 27.64
C THR A 757 -4.24 8.30 26.26
N ALA A 758 -5.53 8.60 26.07
CA ALA A 758 -6.03 9.24 24.85
C ALA A 758 -5.68 10.73 24.73
N SER A 759 -5.15 11.35 25.78
CA SER A 759 -4.71 12.77 25.78
C SER A 759 -3.27 12.93 25.29
N ASN A 760 -2.73 11.92 24.60
CA ASN A 760 -1.40 11.89 24.03
C ASN A 760 -0.26 11.86 25.07
N CYS A 761 -0.57 11.43 26.30
CA CYS A 761 0.36 11.39 27.41
C CYS A 761 0.64 9.94 27.86
N ILE A 762 1.80 9.75 28.49
CA ILE A 762 2.13 8.54 29.24
C ILE A 762 2.37 8.93 30.70
N TYR A 763 1.62 8.36 31.63
CA TYR A 763 1.85 8.51 33.06
C TYR A 763 2.71 7.36 33.56
N LEU A 764 3.79 7.68 34.27
CA LEU A 764 4.57 6.72 35.01
C LEU A 764 4.18 6.81 36.48
N TRP A 765 3.79 5.68 37.04
CA TRP A 765 3.40 5.56 38.44
C TRP A 765 4.44 4.76 39.22
N ASP A 766 4.82 5.25 40.39
CA ASP A 766 5.71 4.55 41.31
C ASP A 766 4.88 3.59 42.18
N MET A 767 5.17 2.29 42.07
CA MET A 767 4.43 1.24 42.78
C MET A 767 4.78 1.18 44.27
N GLN A 768 5.94 1.69 44.69
CA GLN A 768 6.35 1.72 46.09
C GLN A 768 5.82 2.96 46.81
N ALA A 769 5.87 4.12 46.15
CA ALA A 769 5.41 5.39 46.71
C ALA A 769 3.91 5.65 46.47
N GLU A 770 3.24 4.77 45.71
CA GLU A 770 1.82 4.86 45.36
C GLU A 770 1.42 6.25 44.81
N LYS A 771 2.29 6.84 43.97
CA LYS A 771 2.09 8.19 43.43
C LYS A 771 2.62 8.33 41.99
N PRO A 772 2.12 9.28 41.19
CA PRO A 772 2.67 9.53 39.87
C PRO A 772 4.09 10.08 40.00
N CYS A 773 5.04 9.50 39.28
CA CYS A 773 6.45 9.87 39.32
C CYS A 773 6.89 10.70 38.12
N ALA A 774 6.30 10.49 36.94
CA ALA A 774 6.56 11.29 35.75
C ALA A 774 5.37 11.32 34.80
N LYS A 775 5.28 12.39 34.00
CA LYS A 775 4.35 12.53 32.88
C LYS A 775 5.17 12.77 31.62
N LEU A 776 5.01 11.90 30.63
CA LEU A 776 5.70 11.98 29.34
C LEU A 776 4.75 12.56 28.30
N GLU A 777 5.09 13.73 27.78
CA GLU A 777 4.32 14.44 26.76
C GLU A 777 5.13 14.48 25.45
N GLY A 778 4.49 14.18 24.32
CA GLY A 778 5.18 14.15 23.03
C GLY A 778 4.47 13.41 21.91
N HIS A 779 3.35 12.73 22.16
CA HIS A 779 2.49 12.26 21.09
C HIS A 779 1.55 13.37 20.61
N GLU A 780 1.17 13.34 19.34
CA GLU A 780 0.15 14.23 18.76
C GLU A 780 -1.20 13.51 18.57
N GLY A 781 -1.29 12.28 19.07
CA GLY A 781 -2.49 11.44 19.12
C GLY A 781 -2.44 10.46 20.29
N GLY A 782 -3.56 9.82 20.61
CA GLY A 782 -3.65 8.92 21.76
C GLY A 782 -2.65 7.76 21.70
N VAL A 783 -2.09 7.40 22.85
CA VAL A 783 -1.08 6.34 22.96
C VAL A 783 -1.77 4.98 22.97
N LEU A 784 -1.43 4.12 22.00
CA LEU A 784 -2.07 2.81 21.80
C LEU A 784 -1.26 1.65 22.38
N SER A 785 0.06 1.74 22.32
CA SER A 785 0.96 0.69 22.78
C SER A 785 2.17 1.28 23.50
N ILE A 786 2.64 0.57 24.52
CA ILE A 786 3.80 0.91 25.33
C ILE A 786 4.57 -0.38 25.58
N ALA A 787 5.90 -0.34 25.52
CA ALA A 787 6.74 -1.46 25.89
C ALA A 787 8.06 -0.97 26.53
N TYR A 788 8.42 -1.57 27.67
CA TYR A 788 9.73 -1.38 28.28
C TYR A 788 10.76 -2.30 27.63
N SER A 789 11.97 -1.79 27.47
CA SER A 789 13.15 -2.61 27.18
C SER A 789 13.45 -3.58 28.34
N PRO A 790 14.13 -4.71 28.09
CA PRO A 790 14.46 -5.67 29.15
C PRO A 790 15.28 -5.10 30.32
N CYS A 791 16.08 -4.05 30.07
CA CYS A 791 16.84 -3.37 31.12
C CYS A 791 16.03 -2.32 31.91
N GLY A 792 14.82 -1.99 31.46
CA GLY A 792 13.93 -1.02 32.10
C GLY A 792 14.29 0.46 31.89
N GLN A 793 15.46 0.76 31.32
CA GLN A 793 15.94 2.14 31.10
C GLN A 793 15.33 2.82 29.87
N TRP A 794 14.77 2.03 28.94
CA TRP A 794 14.17 2.52 27.71
C TRP A 794 12.71 2.12 27.62
N LEU A 795 11.91 3.03 27.06
CA LEU A 795 10.48 2.86 26.82
C LEU A 795 10.20 3.21 25.36
N ALA A 796 9.45 2.36 24.66
CA ALA A 796 8.94 2.66 23.33
C ALA A 796 7.42 2.79 23.39
N SER A 797 6.86 3.72 22.62
CA SER A 797 5.42 3.99 22.62
C SER A 797 4.90 4.33 21.25
N GLY A 798 3.83 3.66 20.82
CA GLY A 798 3.14 3.89 19.55
C GLY A 798 1.78 4.56 19.75
N GLY A 799 1.36 5.40 18.81
CA GLY A 799 0.12 6.17 18.90
C GLY A 799 -0.59 6.42 17.56
N PHE A 800 -1.70 7.16 17.64
CA PHE A 800 -2.54 7.55 16.49
C PHE A 800 -1.89 8.55 15.51
N ASN A 801 -0.74 9.12 15.88
CA ASN A 801 0.01 10.08 15.07
C ASN A 801 1.01 9.42 14.13
N ASN A 802 0.84 8.12 13.84
CA ASN A 802 1.70 7.35 12.95
C ASN A 802 3.19 7.43 13.34
N ALA A 803 3.48 7.46 14.64
CA ALA A 803 4.84 7.58 15.15
C ALA A 803 5.10 6.63 16.32
N VAL A 804 6.37 6.23 16.46
CA VAL A 804 6.89 5.58 17.67
C VAL A 804 7.87 6.51 18.36
N ASN A 805 7.51 6.94 19.57
CA ASN A 805 8.39 7.72 20.43
C ASN A 805 9.25 6.78 21.28
N ILE A 806 10.55 7.05 21.31
CA ILE A 806 11.53 6.38 22.18
C ILE A 806 11.89 7.32 23.32
N TRP A 807 11.81 6.79 24.54
CA TRP A 807 12.11 7.49 25.79
C TRP A 807 13.25 6.78 26.51
N HIS A 808 14.13 7.58 27.10
CA HIS A 808 15.26 7.10 27.89
C HIS A 808 15.20 7.65 29.31
N GLN A 809 15.54 6.81 30.29
CA GLN A 809 15.62 7.14 31.70
C GLN A 809 17.05 7.56 32.06
N LYS A 810 17.24 8.80 32.53
CA LYS A 810 18.55 9.28 33.01
C LYS A 810 18.78 8.85 34.49
N LEU A 811 19.96 8.33 34.86
CA LEU A 811 20.34 7.96 36.24
C LEU A 811 21.84 8.20 36.56
N PRO A 812 22.23 8.56 37.81
CA PRO A 812 21.60 9.51 38.73
C PRO A 812 22.53 10.67 39.16
N GLY A 813 21.93 11.86 39.33
CA GLY A 813 22.52 13.01 40.03
C GLY A 813 21.45 13.93 40.64
N VAL A 814 20.30 14.10 39.97
CA VAL A 814 19.15 14.87 40.48
C VAL A 814 17.87 14.28 39.85
N ALA A 815 17.00 13.68 40.68
CA ALA A 815 15.66 13.14 40.34
C ALA A 815 15.59 12.14 39.16
N MET A 816 14.68 11.16 39.23
CA MET A 816 14.41 10.31 38.06
C MET A 816 13.74 11.16 36.97
N SER A 817 14.41 11.35 35.83
CA SER A 817 13.86 12.10 34.69
C SER A 817 13.87 11.23 33.43
N TRP A 818 12.72 11.20 32.76
CA TRP A 818 12.55 10.60 31.45
C TRP A 818 12.53 11.70 30.38
N SER A 819 13.16 11.45 29.24
CA SER A 819 13.11 12.36 28.10
C SER A 819 12.86 11.59 26.81
N ARG A 820 12.10 12.20 25.90
CA ARG A 820 12.00 11.71 24.52
C ARG A 820 13.32 11.96 23.82
N VAL A 821 13.96 10.88 23.37
CA VAL A 821 15.26 10.92 22.68
C VAL A 821 15.11 10.82 21.17
N TYR A 822 14.05 10.17 20.68
CA TYR A 822 13.83 9.98 19.24
C TYR A 822 12.34 9.77 18.93
N SER A 823 11.92 10.16 17.72
CA SER A 823 10.59 9.86 17.16
C SER A 823 10.75 9.20 15.79
N ILE A 824 10.26 7.96 15.67
CA ILE A 824 10.26 7.20 14.42
C ILE A 824 8.95 7.52 13.69
N CYS A 825 9.02 8.20 12.55
CA CYS A 825 7.86 8.60 11.74
C CYS A 825 7.84 7.86 10.38
N ALA A 826 8.01 6.53 10.42
CA ALA A 826 8.12 5.69 9.23
C ALA A 826 6.83 4.92 8.88
N PHE A 827 5.69 5.32 9.45
CA PHE A 827 4.45 4.54 9.43
C PHE A 827 3.35 5.30 8.66
N PHE A 828 2.53 4.59 7.86
CA PHE A 828 1.45 5.19 7.06
C PHE A 828 0.12 5.24 7.80
N ASP A 829 -0.01 4.42 8.83
CA ASP A 829 -1.16 4.34 9.70
C ASP A 829 -0.70 4.16 11.15
N PHE A 830 -1.64 4.17 12.10
CA PHE A 830 -1.30 4.21 13.51
C PHE A 830 -0.58 2.95 13.98
N VAL A 831 0.35 3.14 14.91
CA VAL A 831 1.18 2.05 15.43
C VAL A 831 0.42 1.37 16.55
N PHE A 832 -0.07 0.16 16.28
CA PHE A 832 -0.97 -0.56 17.18
C PHE A 832 -0.22 -1.39 18.22
N SER A 833 1.00 -1.83 17.92
CA SER A 833 1.78 -2.67 18.84
C SER A 833 3.28 -2.45 18.68
N VAL A 834 3.98 -2.46 19.82
CA VAL A 834 5.43 -2.31 19.93
C VAL A 834 5.95 -3.37 20.91
N SER A 835 7.05 -4.03 20.58
CA SER A 835 7.66 -5.05 21.44
C SER A 835 9.18 -5.01 21.35
N TRP A 836 9.88 -5.15 22.48
CA TRP A 836 11.34 -5.22 22.51
C TRP A 836 11.82 -6.67 22.39
N ASN A 837 12.97 -6.85 21.75
CA ASN A 837 13.63 -8.15 21.72
C ASN A 837 14.09 -8.51 23.15
N PRO A 838 13.70 -9.69 23.68
CA PRO A 838 14.04 -10.08 25.05
C PRO A 838 15.52 -10.47 25.21
N VAL A 839 16.22 -10.78 24.12
CA VAL A 839 17.60 -11.30 24.13
C VAL A 839 18.56 -10.31 23.50
N VAL A 840 18.23 -9.75 22.34
CA VAL A 840 19.09 -8.79 21.63
C VAL A 840 18.87 -7.39 22.23
N PRO A 841 19.88 -6.79 22.87
CA PRO A 841 19.73 -5.48 23.47
C PRO A 841 19.47 -4.42 22.40
N MET A 842 18.64 -3.44 22.76
CA MET A 842 18.32 -2.29 21.92
C MET A 842 17.67 -2.62 20.58
N GLU A 843 16.99 -3.76 20.47
CA GLU A 843 16.19 -4.10 19.29
C GLU A 843 14.70 -4.11 19.64
N LEU A 844 13.86 -3.58 18.75
CA LEU A 844 12.41 -3.59 18.90
C LEU A 844 11.73 -3.79 17.56
N VAL A 845 10.51 -4.33 17.62
CA VAL A 845 9.62 -4.49 16.47
C VAL A 845 8.36 -3.66 16.69
N THR A 846 7.85 -3.10 15.60
CA THR A 846 6.64 -2.27 15.55
C THR A 846 5.68 -2.84 14.52
N GLY A 847 4.39 -2.86 14.85
CA GLY A 847 3.32 -3.25 13.93
C GLY A 847 2.30 -2.15 13.77
N CYS A 848 1.96 -1.93 12.52
CA CYS A 848 1.12 -0.83 12.09
C CYS A 848 -0.21 -1.33 11.57
N TRP A 849 -1.20 -0.45 11.62
CA TRP A 849 -2.54 -0.79 11.17
C TRP A 849 -2.62 -1.09 9.67
N ASP A 850 -1.71 -0.51 8.87
CA ASP A 850 -1.51 -0.81 7.44
C ASP A 850 -0.97 -2.23 7.15
N GLY A 851 -0.73 -3.03 8.20
CA GLY A 851 -0.21 -4.39 8.11
C GLY A 851 1.31 -4.48 8.03
N SER A 852 2.03 -3.36 8.23
CA SER A 852 3.49 -3.33 8.23
C SER A 852 4.07 -3.86 9.55
N VAL A 853 5.13 -4.65 9.45
CA VAL A 853 5.96 -5.08 10.59
C VAL A 853 7.38 -4.60 10.34
N LEU A 854 7.87 -3.68 11.16
CA LEU A 854 9.19 -3.05 11.01
C LEU A 854 10.06 -3.37 12.23
N VAL A 855 11.30 -3.80 12.00
CA VAL A 855 12.29 -4.10 13.05
C VAL A 855 13.32 -2.98 13.09
N TRP A 856 13.66 -2.54 14.29
CA TRP A 856 14.53 -1.41 14.56
C TRP A 856 15.61 -1.82 15.55
N ARG A 857 16.82 -1.29 15.34
CA ARG A 857 17.90 -1.36 16.32
C ARG A 857 18.34 0.05 16.69
N LEU A 858 18.48 0.29 17.98
CA LEU A 858 19.02 1.52 18.51
C LEU A 858 20.50 1.33 18.84
N SER A 859 21.29 2.37 18.58
CA SER A 859 22.66 2.51 19.06
C SER A 859 22.80 3.85 19.76
N SER A 860 23.46 3.86 20.90
CA SER A 860 23.74 5.08 21.64
C SER A 860 25.09 4.97 22.34
N ASP A 861 25.92 5.99 22.17
CA ASP A 861 27.27 6.05 22.75
C ASP A 861 27.27 6.67 24.16
N ASP A 862 26.27 7.51 24.46
CA ASP A 862 26.17 8.33 25.68
C ASP A 862 24.75 8.40 26.29
N GLY A 863 23.75 7.77 25.65
CA GLY A 863 22.34 7.82 26.07
C GLY A 863 21.59 9.10 25.65
N GLU A 864 22.26 10.04 24.98
CA GLU A 864 21.66 11.30 24.49
C GLU A 864 21.62 11.36 22.96
N ASN A 865 22.70 10.93 22.29
CA ASN A 865 22.69 10.75 20.84
C ASN A 865 22.28 9.30 20.53
N VAL A 866 21.00 9.15 20.21
CA VAL A 866 20.41 7.86 19.86
C VAL A 866 20.24 7.80 18.36
N THR A 867 20.93 6.84 17.74
CA THR A 867 20.75 6.51 16.33
C THR A 867 19.78 5.34 16.22
N VAL A 868 18.72 5.51 15.44
CA VAL A 868 17.73 4.46 15.19
C VAL A 868 17.91 3.96 13.77
N LYS A 869 18.20 2.67 13.63
CA LYS A 869 18.40 2.02 12.34
C LYS A 869 17.32 0.97 12.14
N MET A 870 16.56 1.08 11.05
CA MET A 870 15.68 -0.01 10.64
C MET A 870 16.52 -1.19 10.16
N LEU A 871 16.24 -2.40 10.65
CA LEU A 871 16.90 -3.64 10.25
C LEU A 871 16.24 -4.28 9.02
N TRP A 872 14.93 -4.52 9.09
CA TRP A 872 14.10 -4.94 7.95
C TRP A 872 12.63 -4.52 8.19
N GLY A 873 11.80 -4.59 7.15
CA GLY A 873 10.39 -4.21 7.20
C GLY A 873 9.51 -4.97 6.21
N SER A 874 8.30 -5.34 6.63
CA SER A 874 7.28 -5.90 5.75
C SER A 874 6.26 -4.84 5.36
N ASN A 875 5.76 -4.90 4.12
CA ASN A 875 4.78 -3.97 3.56
C ASN A 875 5.22 -2.49 3.60
N ILE A 876 6.46 -2.24 3.20
CA ILE A 876 7.05 -0.91 3.23
C ILE A 876 6.25 -0.02 2.26
N GLY A 877 5.53 0.98 2.75
CA GLY A 877 4.73 1.85 1.87
C GLY A 877 5.57 2.82 1.02
N THR A 878 6.89 2.88 1.24
CA THR A 878 7.84 3.72 0.49
C THR A 878 9.13 2.98 0.12
N LEU A 879 9.85 3.49 -0.88
CA LEU A 879 11.21 3.06 -1.20
C LEU A 879 12.15 3.42 -0.04
N HIS A 880 12.80 2.41 0.53
CA HIS A 880 13.86 2.60 1.53
C HIS A 880 15.23 2.37 0.92
N VAL A 881 16.11 3.37 1.08
CA VAL A 881 17.44 3.32 0.49
C VAL A 881 18.50 3.70 1.52
N GLY A 882 19.65 3.01 1.54
CA GLY A 882 20.80 3.41 2.34
C GLY A 882 22.11 2.74 1.92
N GLU A 883 23.22 3.48 1.96
CA GLU A 883 24.56 2.95 1.67
C GLU A 883 24.65 2.27 0.27
N LEU A 884 24.08 2.87 -0.79
CA LEU A 884 24.14 2.28 -2.15
C LEU A 884 25.44 2.61 -2.88
N THR A 885 25.85 1.71 -3.77
CA THR A 885 27.02 1.92 -4.65
C THR A 885 26.60 1.87 -6.12
N PHE A 886 26.94 2.91 -6.89
CA PHE A 886 26.52 3.09 -8.31
C PHE A 886 27.70 3.34 -9.26
N THR A 887 28.88 2.77 -9.02
CA THR A 887 30.04 3.10 -9.88
C THR A 887 29.81 2.62 -11.32
N ASN A 888 29.85 3.54 -12.29
CA ASN A 888 29.62 3.28 -13.71
C ASN A 888 28.27 2.61 -14.07
N ALA A 889 27.22 2.77 -13.26
CA ALA A 889 25.89 2.30 -13.65
C ALA A 889 25.36 3.06 -14.88
N VAL A 890 24.66 2.37 -15.79
CA VAL A 890 24.26 2.94 -17.09
C VAL A 890 22.73 3.00 -17.21
N GLY A 891 22.22 4.13 -17.69
CA GLY A 891 20.81 4.27 -18.07
C GLY A 891 19.85 4.60 -16.91
N LEU A 892 20.36 4.88 -15.71
CA LEU A 892 19.53 5.42 -14.63
C LEU A 892 18.94 6.77 -15.04
N SER A 893 17.62 6.91 -14.96
CA SER A 893 16.94 8.15 -15.32
C SER A 893 17.31 9.29 -14.36
N PRO A 894 17.55 10.52 -14.84
CA PRO A 894 17.89 11.66 -13.98
C PRO A 894 16.88 11.92 -12.85
N ILE A 895 15.59 11.65 -13.09
CA ILE A 895 14.53 11.79 -12.09
C ILE A 895 14.74 10.88 -10.87
N TYR A 896 15.18 9.65 -11.10
CA TYR A 896 15.44 8.68 -10.04
C TYR A 896 16.82 8.87 -9.43
N GLN A 897 17.80 9.39 -10.16
CA GLN A 897 19.06 9.84 -9.57
C GLN A 897 18.79 10.91 -8.50
N LYS A 898 17.98 11.92 -8.82
CA LYS A 898 17.55 12.95 -7.86
C LYS A 898 16.78 12.38 -6.67
N LEU A 899 15.90 11.39 -6.89
CA LEU A 899 15.20 10.70 -5.80
C LEU A 899 16.20 10.01 -4.86
N LEU A 900 17.16 9.27 -5.41
CA LEU A 900 18.17 8.55 -4.65
C LEU A 900 19.10 9.50 -3.87
N ASP A 901 19.48 10.64 -4.47
CA ASP A 901 20.20 11.72 -3.78
C ASP A 901 19.40 12.23 -2.58
N GLN A 902 18.10 12.52 -2.75
CA GLN A 902 17.21 12.98 -1.68
C GLN A 902 17.04 11.96 -0.56
N ARG A 903 17.14 10.67 -0.88
CA ARG A 903 17.11 9.59 0.10
C ARG A 903 18.48 9.32 0.74
N GLY A 904 19.51 10.12 0.42
CA GLY A 904 20.86 9.98 0.97
C GLY A 904 21.61 8.74 0.48
N ALA A 905 21.21 8.19 -0.67
CA ALA A 905 21.75 6.95 -1.23
C ALA A 905 23.07 7.16 -1.97
N LEU A 906 23.25 8.33 -2.57
CA LEU A 906 24.39 8.71 -3.39
C LEU A 906 25.28 9.66 -2.59
N SER A 907 26.57 9.34 -2.50
CA SER A 907 27.54 10.27 -1.92
C SER A 907 27.82 11.41 -2.90
N PRO A 908 28.07 12.64 -2.43
CA PRO A 908 28.17 13.84 -3.28
C PRO A 908 29.37 13.88 -4.25
N SER A 909 30.04 12.76 -4.50
CA SER A 909 31.25 12.65 -5.33
C SER A 909 31.23 11.53 -6.38
N ASN A 910 30.08 10.88 -6.63
CA ASN A 910 29.96 9.80 -7.63
C ASN A 910 29.10 10.18 -8.83
#